data_AF-A0A094AY50-F1
#
_entry.id   AF-A0A094AY50-F1
#
_cell.length_a   1.000
_cell.length_b   1.000
_cell.length_c   1.000
_cell.angle_alpha   90.00
_cell.angle_beta   90.00
_cell.angle_gamma   90.00
#
_symmetry.space_group_name_H-M   'P 1'
#
loop_
_entity.id
_entity.type
_entity.pdbx_description
1 polymer ?
#
loop_
_entity_poly.entity_id
_entity_poly.type
_entity_poly.pdbx_seq_one_letter_code
_entity_poly.pdbx_strand_id
1 'polypeptide(L)'
;MSSHSGYYRGSYRGYGRERGGKSGRGGGSGSLVGVGGSGTASREPLGPAIDTINIKTLLTEEEAPTITNVEYVASYNWIDGKSPVILVPGSPPAWTPPAVDTKLKPDSGHVFRDINAARYASYPLEPAFRSLRAMQPDHDIQAVDIVGCGSTIGNLLRFARSESRPFRFDVNVIGGTVLFIRRENSPTELISDLRGYGHTFPEAYTTWDSEVRGSCSHQRIIQYEFGGLTFLIRTETDGYVRDAHTEAAPKMKVTSTAQPSLDDSLKMMTVSSTTVSQGEQLQLKAQGTSVRQDQIFDIKTRAINRPFDMNEILPRLWLNQTPGFLIAYNNFGLFDSPNVKDVRQDVLRWEKDNSGVLARFHALMTRIVDVLRESGEKHCEISWDGEGPLCVTKQIGEGRRALPADLVCPGVHNALARMDTRLNFEEEPSFKIQLPPSSPKWNNSAEKLTQYPTVPVPSGRTVVTAATKKLTNSTVFDLKTRSIKKKRYDTTVSNQIPRLWIRQIPFFVLAYHDCGLFRSEEITVRNIMPDNARWESDNMVDVCKLIGLIKKIANVTKATPGRKLEVRFRYGLGLELREQVEGVASVLPIDLAAQWAGQGSRTESSVGLEKCSAHEAIGPEHDSVNALDDDEYDWDKEEDYTACSTESCNYCDA
;
A
#
# COMPACT_ATOMS: atom_id res chain seq x y z
N MET A 1 -11.51 43.04 -43.76
CA MET A 1 -11.35 42.84 -45.21
C MET A 1 -9.87 42.68 -45.50
N SER A 2 -9.48 41.50 -46.00
CA SER A 2 -8.30 41.19 -46.85
C SER A 2 -6.88 41.55 -46.33
N SER A 3 -5.81 40.76 -46.44
CA SER A 3 -5.57 39.46 -47.08
C SER A 3 -4.07 39.10 -46.93
N HIS A 4 -3.78 37.82 -46.66
CA HIS A 4 -2.76 36.95 -47.29
C HIS A 4 -1.24 37.31 -47.36
N SER A 5 -0.42 36.32 -46.93
CA SER A 5 0.73 35.66 -47.63
C SER A 5 1.82 36.54 -48.25
N GLY A 6 3.15 36.34 -48.13
CA GLY A 6 3.97 35.16 -47.83
C GLY A 6 5.23 35.19 -48.72
N TYR A 7 6.40 34.88 -48.12
CA TYR A 7 7.66 34.32 -48.67
C TYR A 7 8.51 35.04 -49.74
N TYR A 8 9.84 35.11 -49.51
CA TYR A 8 10.97 34.55 -50.32
C TYR A 8 12.30 34.79 -49.55
N ARG A 9 12.97 33.79 -48.97
CA ARG A 9 14.00 32.86 -49.50
C ARG A 9 15.28 33.51 -50.07
N GLY A 10 16.42 33.21 -49.43
CA GLY A 10 17.77 33.36 -49.97
C GLY A 10 18.73 32.36 -49.29
N SER A 11 19.18 31.37 -50.07
CA SER A 11 20.08 30.26 -49.72
C SER A 11 21.52 30.63 -50.06
N TYR A 12 22.56 30.10 -49.39
CA TYR A 12 23.78 29.58 -50.06
C TYR A 12 24.73 28.78 -49.12
N ARG A 13 25.11 27.62 -49.66
CA ARG A 13 26.09 26.56 -49.32
C ARG A 13 27.47 27.00 -48.76
N GLY A 14 27.99 26.28 -47.74
CA GLY A 14 28.75 25.01 -47.89
C GLY A 14 30.30 25.04 -47.99
N TYR A 15 30.94 24.18 -47.16
CA TYR A 15 32.30 23.60 -47.19
C TYR A 15 33.50 24.54 -46.88
N GLY A 16 34.50 24.24 -46.03
CA GLY A 16 34.97 23.04 -45.34
C GLY A 16 36.52 23.03 -45.36
N ARG A 17 37.22 22.74 -44.25
CA ARG A 17 38.50 21.99 -44.20
C ARG A 17 39.17 21.95 -42.83
N GLU A 18 39.75 20.78 -42.60
CA GLU A 18 40.56 20.30 -41.49
C GLU A 18 41.88 21.06 -41.27
N ARG A 19 42.36 21.04 -40.02
CA ARG A 19 43.79 20.86 -39.68
C ARG A 19 43.91 20.34 -38.24
N GLY A 20 44.58 19.19 -38.09
CA GLY A 20 44.70 18.44 -36.84
C GLY A 20 45.86 18.84 -35.93
N GLY A 21 45.94 18.15 -34.78
CA GLY A 21 47.06 18.14 -33.86
C GLY A 21 46.84 17.08 -32.76
N LYS A 22 47.59 15.97 -32.85
CA LYS A 22 47.62 14.84 -31.90
C LYS A 22 48.41 15.18 -30.62
N SER A 23 47.93 14.65 -29.49
CA SER A 23 48.63 14.09 -28.30
C SER A 23 47.72 14.33 -27.07
N GLY A 24 47.34 13.39 -26.21
CA GLY A 24 47.77 12.02 -25.95
C GLY A 24 48.28 11.92 -24.52
N ARG A 25 47.39 11.64 -23.54
CA ARG A 25 47.59 10.74 -22.37
C ARG A 25 46.40 10.83 -21.40
N GLY A 26 46.07 9.68 -20.82
CA GLY A 26 44.80 9.39 -20.16
C GLY A 26 44.67 9.88 -18.71
N GLY A 27 43.44 9.77 -18.23
CA GLY A 27 43.02 9.97 -16.86
C GLY A 27 41.55 9.57 -16.77
N GLY A 28 41.27 8.39 -16.22
CA GLY A 28 39.93 7.81 -16.16
C GLY A 28 39.00 8.59 -15.24
N SER A 29 37.75 8.77 -15.69
CA SER A 29 36.63 9.18 -14.85
C SER A 29 35.64 8.01 -14.76
N GLY A 30 35.60 7.36 -13.60
CA GLY A 30 34.56 6.39 -13.27
C GLY A 30 33.21 7.11 -13.15
N SER A 31 32.27 6.72 -14.00
CA SER A 31 30.87 7.10 -13.88
C SER A 31 30.20 6.18 -12.86
N LEU A 32 29.86 6.72 -11.69
CA LEU A 32 29.05 6.07 -10.68
C LEU A 32 27.61 6.01 -11.19
N VAL A 33 27.19 4.83 -11.63
CA VAL A 33 25.82 4.49 -12.01
C VAL A 33 24.94 4.55 -10.77
N GLY A 34 24.03 5.53 -10.73
CA GLY A 34 22.99 5.64 -9.73
C GLY A 34 21.84 4.68 -10.04
N VAL A 35 21.66 3.68 -9.18
CA VAL A 35 20.55 2.71 -9.20
C VAL A 35 19.30 3.40 -8.62
N GLY A 36 18.30 3.67 -9.47
CA GLY A 36 16.96 4.10 -9.06
C GLY A 36 15.96 2.98 -9.28
N GLY A 37 15.52 2.31 -8.21
CA GLY A 37 14.53 1.24 -8.25
C GLY A 37 13.18 1.67 -7.67
N SER A 38 12.15 1.70 -8.52
CA SER A 38 10.72 1.73 -8.12
C SER A 38 10.27 0.30 -7.77
N GLY A 39 9.68 0.13 -6.59
CA GLY A 39 8.79 -0.99 -6.25
C GLY A 39 9.41 -2.38 -6.19
N THR A 40 10.37 -2.64 -5.30
CA THR A 40 10.73 -4.01 -4.92
C THR A 40 10.68 -4.19 -3.41
N ALA A 41 9.76 -5.03 -2.93
CA ALA A 41 10.03 -5.75 -1.69
C ALA A 41 11.15 -6.76 -2.04
N SER A 42 12.38 -6.58 -1.54
CA SER A 42 13.43 -7.61 -1.67
C SER A 42 13.08 -8.81 -0.76
N ARG A 43 12.82 -10.03 -1.26
CA ARG A 43 13.66 -11.13 -1.83
C ARG A 43 14.40 -12.07 -0.85
N GLU A 44 14.15 -12.01 0.45
CA GLU A 44 14.56 -13.06 1.41
C GLU A 44 13.36 -13.65 2.19
N PRO A 45 13.42 -14.93 2.61
CA PRO A 45 12.29 -15.85 2.55
C PRO A 45 11.22 -15.62 3.61
N LEU A 46 9.98 -15.96 3.22
CA LEU A 46 8.96 -16.41 4.15
C LEU A 46 9.55 -17.57 4.97
N GLY A 47 9.61 -17.42 6.29
CA GLY A 47 9.90 -18.56 7.15
C GLY A 47 8.88 -19.68 6.94
N PRO A 48 9.05 -20.81 7.63
CA PRO A 48 8.03 -21.85 7.66
C PRO A 48 6.65 -21.23 7.91
N ALA A 49 5.68 -21.60 7.08
CA ALA A 49 4.32 -21.09 7.19
C ALA A 49 3.72 -21.55 8.53
N ILE A 50 3.14 -20.61 9.26
CA ILE A 50 2.35 -20.85 10.46
C ILE A 50 0.88 -21.03 10.04
N ASP A 51 0.38 -20.12 9.18
CA ASP A 51 -0.95 -20.23 8.59
C ASP A 51 -1.04 -19.57 7.22
N THR A 52 -2.08 -19.90 6.47
CA THR A 52 -2.40 -19.32 5.17
C THR A 52 -3.90 -19.03 5.10
N ILE A 53 -4.26 -17.76 5.09
CA ILE A 53 -5.64 -17.29 5.25
C ILE A 53 -6.18 -16.86 3.89
N ASN A 54 -7.14 -17.62 3.36
CA ASN A 54 -7.86 -17.24 2.15
C ASN A 54 -9.12 -16.45 2.50
N ILE A 55 -9.13 -15.18 2.12
CA ILE A 55 -10.21 -14.24 2.46
C ILE A 55 -11.57 -14.65 1.89
N LYS A 56 -11.60 -15.44 0.81
CA LYS A 56 -12.83 -15.90 0.15
C LYS A 56 -13.48 -17.10 0.85
N THR A 57 -12.71 -17.83 1.66
CA THR A 57 -13.17 -19.02 2.38
C THR A 57 -13.23 -18.80 3.88
N LEU A 58 -12.84 -17.62 4.36
CA LEU A 58 -12.90 -17.25 5.76
C LEU A 58 -14.37 -17.13 6.19
N LEU A 59 -14.74 -17.88 7.23
CA LEU A 59 -16.07 -17.81 7.81
C LEU A 59 -16.24 -16.47 8.52
N THR A 60 -17.36 -15.80 8.25
CA THR A 60 -17.69 -14.50 8.85
C THR A 60 -18.94 -14.63 9.68
N GLU A 61 -19.02 -13.83 10.75
CA GLU A 61 -20.25 -13.69 11.53
C GLU A 61 -21.36 -13.05 10.69
N GLU A 62 -22.62 -13.34 11.04
CA GLU A 62 -23.79 -12.80 10.35
C GLU A 62 -24.01 -11.32 10.68
N GLU A 63 -23.74 -10.93 11.94
CA GLU A 63 -23.77 -9.55 12.37
C GLU A 63 -22.35 -8.97 12.38
N ALA A 64 -22.16 -7.87 11.66
CA ALA A 64 -20.88 -7.19 11.63
C ALA A 64 -20.66 -6.38 12.91
N PRO A 65 -19.51 -6.50 13.58
CA PRO A 65 -19.20 -5.64 14.72
C PRO A 65 -18.99 -4.18 14.26
N THR A 66 -19.19 -3.26 15.20
CA THR A 66 -18.87 -1.84 15.04
C THR A 66 -17.76 -1.45 16.01
N ILE A 67 -17.09 -0.33 15.74
CA ILE A 67 -16.13 0.23 16.71
C ILE A 67 -16.90 0.84 17.88
N THR A 68 -16.46 0.53 19.11
CA THR A 68 -17.04 1.06 20.36
C THR A 68 -15.93 1.47 21.33
N ASN A 69 -16.29 2.20 22.39
CA ASN A 69 -15.36 2.56 23.48
C ASN A 69 -14.08 3.25 22.99
N VAL A 70 -14.22 4.21 22.07
CA VAL A 70 -13.09 4.97 21.51
C VAL A 70 -12.56 5.96 22.55
N GLU A 71 -11.29 5.82 22.90
CA GLU A 71 -10.61 6.65 23.90
C GLU A 71 -9.29 7.20 23.36
N TYR A 72 -9.03 8.48 23.59
CA TYR A 72 -7.70 9.07 23.42
C TYR A 72 -6.86 8.78 24.65
N VAL A 73 -5.84 7.94 24.49
CA VAL A 73 -5.03 7.45 25.61
C VAL A 73 -3.65 8.12 25.67
N ALA A 74 -3.05 8.45 24.53
CA ALA A 74 -1.76 9.11 24.50
C ALA A 74 -1.45 9.80 23.17
N SER A 75 -0.46 10.69 23.18
CA SER A 75 0.13 11.26 21.97
C SER A 75 1.57 11.68 22.21
N TYR A 76 2.28 11.93 21.12
CA TYR A 76 3.60 12.53 21.18
C TYR A 76 3.97 13.24 19.88
N ASN A 77 4.90 14.19 19.94
CA ASN A 77 5.55 14.76 18.76
C ASN A 77 6.98 14.26 18.63
N TRP A 78 7.45 14.07 17.40
CA TRP A 78 8.88 13.97 17.12
C TRP A 78 9.48 15.35 16.93
N ILE A 79 10.63 15.60 17.58
CA ILE A 79 11.45 16.77 17.28
C ILE A 79 12.42 16.44 16.15
N ASP A 80 12.56 17.37 15.20
CA ASP A 80 13.59 17.25 14.18
C ASP A 80 14.98 17.45 14.79
N GLY A 81 15.85 16.46 14.64
CA GLY A 81 17.23 16.53 15.12
C GLY A 81 17.98 15.21 15.04
N LYS A 82 19.24 15.26 15.50
CA LYS A 82 20.17 14.11 15.52
C LYS A 82 19.93 13.13 16.67
N SER A 83 19.12 13.52 17.65
CA SER A 83 18.80 12.71 18.83
C SER A 83 17.33 12.30 18.83
N PRO A 84 16.99 11.09 19.32
CA PRO A 84 15.63 10.61 19.35
C PRO A 84 14.88 11.27 20.51
N VAL A 85 14.25 12.43 20.26
CA VAL A 85 13.51 13.19 21.27
C VAL A 85 12.03 13.24 20.91
N ILE A 86 11.18 12.88 21.87
CA ILE A 86 9.74 13.06 21.78
C ILE A 86 9.21 14.04 22.83
N LEU A 87 8.19 14.80 22.44
CA LEU A 87 7.40 15.62 23.36
C LEU A 87 6.12 14.87 23.74
N VAL A 88 5.77 14.84 25.02
CA VAL A 88 4.58 14.15 25.55
C VAL A 88 3.77 15.13 26.42
N PRO A 89 2.47 15.32 26.20
CA PRO A 89 1.64 14.70 25.15
C PRO A 89 1.97 15.21 23.73
N GLY A 90 2.77 16.26 23.61
CA GLY A 90 2.86 17.00 22.37
C GLY A 90 1.53 17.64 21.98
N SER A 91 1.41 18.18 20.77
CA SER A 91 0.16 18.62 20.14
C SER A 91 0.35 18.71 18.61
N PRO A 92 -0.66 18.39 17.79
CA PRO A 92 -0.62 18.60 16.33
C PRO A 92 -0.55 20.10 15.99
N PRO A 93 -0.20 20.49 14.75
CA PRO A 93 -0.19 21.89 14.38
C PRO A 93 -1.63 22.41 14.22
N ALA A 94 -1.86 23.67 14.60
CA ALA A 94 -3.18 24.29 14.51
C ALA A 94 -3.50 24.67 13.06
N TRP A 95 -4.74 24.49 12.63
CA TRP A 95 -5.25 25.02 11.36
C TRP A 95 -5.17 26.56 11.38
N THR A 96 -4.31 27.10 10.52
CA THR A 96 -4.02 28.54 10.43
C THR A 96 -3.83 28.91 8.96
N PRO A 97 -4.91 28.89 8.16
CA PRO A 97 -4.81 29.21 6.74
C PRO A 97 -4.30 30.65 6.56
N PRO A 98 -3.47 30.92 5.53
CA PRO A 98 -3.03 32.27 5.23
C PRO A 98 -4.22 33.19 4.97
N ALA A 99 -4.14 34.45 5.41
CA ALA A 99 -5.18 35.44 5.10
C ALA A 99 -5.26 35.78 3.61
N VAL A 100 -4.20 35.52 2.85
CA VAL A 100 -4.11 35.75 1.40
C VAL A 100 -3.55 34.50 0.73
N ASP A 101 -4.29 33.99 -0.25
CA ASP A 101 -3.88 32.82 -1.03
C ASP A 101 -2.56 33.10 -1.74
N THR A 102 -1.56 32.28 -1.42
CA THR A 102 -0.23 32.36 -2.01
C THR A 102 0.04 31.09 -2.80
N LYS A 103 0.61 31.24 -3.99
CA LYS A 103 1.00 30.11 -4.82
C LYS A 103 2.15 29.36 -4.16
N LEU A 104 1.89 28.12 -3.73
CA LEU A 104 2.90 27.26 -3.13
C LEU A 104 3.84 26.69 -4.19
N LYS A 105 5.07 26.39 -3.78
CA LYS A 105 5.99 25.59 -4.58
C LYS A 105 5.59 24.12 -4.45
N PRO A 106 5.74 23.30 -5.50
CA PRO A 106 5.60 21.86 -5.37
C PRO A 106 6.57 21.33 -4.30
N ASP A 107 6.18 20.21 -3.69
CA ASP A 107 7.05 19.49 -2.78
C ASP A 107 8.37 19.15 -3.45
N SER A 108 9.45 19.19 -2.67
CA SER A 108 10.80 18.90 -3.15
C SER A 108 11.63 18.33 -2.01
N GLY A 109 12.67 17.58 -2.34
CA GLY A 109 13.52 16.91 -1.37
C GLY A 109 13.09 15.46 -1.11
N HIS A 110 13.67 14.87 -0.07
CA HIS A 110 13.43 13.48 0.31
C HIS A 110 12.72 13.45 1.65
N VAL A 111 11.68 12.61 1.76
CA VAL A 111 10.93 12.43 3.01
C VAL A 111 10.97 10.96 3.41
N PHE A 112 11.12 10.71 4.70
CA PHE A 112 11.10 9.36 5.24
C PHE A 112 9.72 8.75 5.09
N ARG A 113 9.66 7.50 4.62
CA ARG A 113 8.42 6.75 4.52
C ARG A 113 7.82 6.40 5.88
N ASP A 114 8.66 6.12 6.88
CA ASP A 114 8.25 5.94 8.28
C ASP A 114 9.15 6.79 9.18
N ILE A 115 8.65 7.94 9.63
CA ILE A 115 9.38 8.82 10.56
C ILE A 115 9.75 8.10 11.85
N ASN A 116 8.91 7.20 12.37
CA ASN A 116 9.20 6.50 13.62
C ASN A 116 10.37 5.52 13.45
N ALA A 117 10.36 4.74 12.36
CA ALA A 117 11.49 3.85 12.05
C ALA A 117 12.76 4.63 11.68
N ALA A 118 12.64 5.74 10.95
CA ALA A 118 13.77 6.58 10.56
C ALA A 118 14.46 7.24 11.75
N ARG A 119 13.67 7.70 12.73
CA ARG A 119 14.19 8.34 13.95
C ARG A 119 14.61 7.34 15.00
N TYR A 120 13.94 6.20 15.09
CA TYR A 120 14.22 5.20 16.12
C TYR A 120 14.02 3.75 15.65
N ALA A 121 14.90 3.33 14.75
CA ALA A 121 14.86 2.01 14.10
C ALA A 121 14.92 0.84 15.09
N SER A 122 15.58 1.00 16.24
CA SER A 122 15.79 -0.08 17.21
C SER A 122 14.49 -0.57 17.85
N TYR A 123 13.55 0.33 18.15
CA TYR A 123 12.26 0.00 18.77
C TYR A 123 11.14 0.92 18.26
N PRO A 124 10.57 0.66 17.06
CA PRO A 124 9.63 1.57 16.40
C PRO A 124 8.32 1.86 17.16
N LEU A 125 7.97 1.03 18.16
CA LEU A 125 6.79 1.23 19.01
C LEU A 125 7.13 1.79 20.40
N GLU A 126 8.40 1.87 20.79
CA GLU A 126 8.80 2.41 22.11
C GLU A 126 8.22 3.81 22.41
N PRO A 127 8.25 4.79 21.48
CA PRO A 127 7.67 6.10 21.71
C PRO A 127 6.19 6.08 22.12
N ALA A 128 5.41 5.16 21.53
CA ALA A 128 3.99 5.02 21.83
C ALA A 128 3.76 4.49 23.24
N PHE A 129 4.51 3.47 23.66
CA PHE A 129 4.38 2.91 25.00
C PHE A 129 4.95 3.83 26.09
N ARG A 130 6.03 4.56 25.80
CA ARG A 130 6.60 5.54 26.72
C ARG A 130 5.65 6.72 26.93
N SER A 131 5.03 7.23 25.87
CA SER A 131 4.02 8.29 25.98
C SER A 131 2.76 7.80 26.69
N LEU A 132 2.29 6.59 26.40
CA LEU A 132 1.18 5.95 27.12
C LEU A 132 1.46 5.86 28.62
N ARG A 133 2.61 5.32 29.04
CA ARG A 133 2.96 5.20 30.46
C ARG A 133 3.14 6.56 31.16
N ALA A 134 3.57 7.59 30.42
CA ALA A 134 3.72 8.94 30.96
C ALA A 134 2.36 9.64 31.17
N MET A 135 1.40 9.40 30.29
CA MET A 135 0.08 10.04 30.33
C MET A 135 -0.96 9.25 31.11
N GLN A 136 -0.88 7.92 31.07
CA GLN A 136 -1.79 6.97 31.70
C GLN A 136 -0.99 5.91 32.48
N PRO A 137 -0.42 6.26 33.66
CA PRO A 137 0.42 5.35 34.44
C PRO A 137 -0.28 4.06 34.87
N ASP A 138 -1.61 4.14 35.06
CA ASP A 138 -2.46 3.04 35.53
C ASP A 138 -3.10 2.24 34.38
N HIS A 139 -2.75 2.54 33.13
CA HIS A 139 -3.32 1.86 31.97
C HIS A 139 -2.90 0.39 31.93
N ASP A 140 -3.89 -0.50 31.82
CA ASP A 140 -3.65 -1.94 31.70
C ASP A 140 -3.28 -2.31 30.26
N ILE A 141 -2.00 -2.19 29.95
CA ILE A 141 -1.44 -2.57 28.65
C ILE A 141 -1.65 -4.07 28.36
N GLN A 142 -1.80 -4.92 29.38
CA GLN A 142 -1.96 -6.36 29.18
C GLN A 142 -3.37 -6.73 28.70
N ALA A 143 -4.36 -5.84 28.89
CA ALA A 143 -5.72 -6.01 28.38
C ALA A 143 -5.84 -5.72 26.87
N VAL A 144 -4.81 -5.13 26.24
CA VAL A 144 -4.81 -4.84 24.80
C VAL A 144 -4.51 -6.12 24.00
N ASP A 145 -5.35 -6.43 23.02
CA ASP A 145 -5.13 -7.59 22.14
C ASP A 145 -4.21 -7.25 20.97
N ILE A 146 -4.43 -6.10 20.33
CA ILE A 146 -3.75 -5.73 19.08
C ILE A 146 -3.20 -4.31 19.19
N VAL A 147 -1.91 -4.17 18.89
CA VAL A 147 -1.24 -2.87 18.76
C VAL A 147 -0.73 -2.72 17.35
N GLY A 148 -1.04 -1.61 16.70
CA GLY A 148 -0.54 -1.35 15.35
C GLY A 148 -0.63 0.10 14.99
N CYS A 149 -0.15 0.44 13.80
CA CYS A 149 -0.39 1.75 13.22
C CYS A 149 -1.55 1.71 12.21
N GLY A 150 -2.12 2.88 11.91
CA GLY A 150 -3.20 3.00 10.92
C GLY A 150 -2.86 2.37 9.57
N SER A 151 -1.58 2.37 9.15
CA SER A 151 -1.15 1.74 7.90
C SER A 151 -1.11 0.20 7.97
N THR A 152 -0.55 -0.40 9.03
CA THR A 152 -0.48 -1.88 9.14
C THR A 152 -1.87 -2.49 9.28
N ILE A 153 -2.73 -1.88 10.07
CA ILE A 153 -4.12 -2.33 10.23
C ILE A 153 -4.93 -2.00 8.97
N GLY A 154 -4.70 -0.84 8.35
CA GLY A 154 -5.32 -0.45 7.09
C GLY A 154 -4.97 -1.41 5.93
N ASN A 155 -3.76 -1.98 5.91
CA ASN A 155 -3.38 -3.03 4.95
C ASN A 155 -4.24 -4.29 5.12
N LEU A 156 -4.52 -4.70 6.37
CA LEU A 156 -5.39 -5.84 6.65
C LEU A 156 -6.86 -5.55 6.30
N LEU A 157 -7.35 -4.34 6.58
CA LEU A 157 -8.68 -3.90 6.14
C LEU A 157 -8.78 -3.89 4.61
N ARG A 158 -7.73 -3.46 3.91
CA ARG A 158 -7.62 -3.51 2.45
C ARG A 158 -7.66 -4.94 1.92
N PHE A 159 -6.98 -5.88 2.59
CA PHE A 159 -7.08 -7.31 2.26
C PHE A 159 -8.52 -7.83 2.44
N ALA A 160 -9.22 -7.45 3.51
CA ALA A 160 -10.63 -7.82 3.73
C ALA A 160 -11.56 -7.30 2.61
N ARG A 161 -11.23 -6.13 2.05
CA ARG A 161 -11.89 -5.51 0.88
C ARG A 161 -11.53 -6.15 -0.47
N SER A 162 -10.58 -7.10 -0.49
CA SER A 162 -10.04 -7.72 -1.71
C SER A 162 -9.38 -6.72 -2.68
N GLU A 163 -8.78 -5.66 -2.14
CA GLU A 163 -8.09 -4.62 -2.92
C GLU A 163 -6.62 -5.01 -3.14
N SER A 164 -6.32 -5.50 -4.34
CA SER A 164 -5.02 -6.08 -4.72
C SER A 164 -3.88 -5.06 -4.61
N ARG A 165 -3.18 -5.08 -3.47
CA ARG A 165 -1.95 -4.31 -3.26
C ARG A 165 -1.07 -5.02 -2.23
N PRO A 166 0.11 -5.53 -2.65
CA PRO A 166 0.97 -6.31 -1.78
C PRO A 166 1.41 -5.52 -0.55
N PHE A 167 1.57 -6.22 0.56
CA PHE A 167 2.14 -5.67 1.77
C PHE A 167 2.86 -6.76 2.56
N ARG A 168 3.78 -6.34 3.42
CA ARG A 168 4.39 -7.18 4.44
C ARG A 168 4.71 -6.34 5.67
N PHE A 169 4.64 -6.94 6.84
CA PHE A 169 5.06 -6.32 8.08
C PHE A 169 5.40 -7.38 9.12
N ASP A 170 6.25 -7.01 10.06
CA ASP A 170 6.69 -7.89 11.13
C ASP A 170 5.66 -7.89 12.26
N VAL A 171 5.64 -8.98 13.04
CA VAL A 171 4.77 -9.16 14.18
C VAL A 171 5.59 -9.58 15.39
N ASN A 172 5.33 -8.98 16.53
CA ASN A 172 5.87 -9.41 17.83
C ASN A 172 4.72 -9.77 18.77
N VAL A 173 4.77 -10.97 19.34
CA VAL A 173 3.79 -11.42 20.36
C VAL A 173 4.41 -11.25 21.74
N ILE A 174 3.80 -10.44 22.59
CA ILE A 174 4.27 -10.14 23.95
C ILE A 174 3.14 -10.45 24.93
N GLY A 175 3.30 -11.51 25.73
CA GLY A 175 2.20 -12.02 26.55
C GLY A 175 1.05 -12.46 25.64
N GLY A 176 -0.13 -11.87 25.83
CA GLY A 176 -1.29 -12.05 24.95
C GLY A 176 -1.39 -11.03 23.81
N THR A 177 -0.61 -9.96 23.83
CA THR A 177 -0.75 -8.83 22.89
C THR A 177 0.04 -9.05 21.61
N VAL A 178 -0.58 -8.75 20.47
CA VAL A 178 0.01 -8.84 19.13
C VAL A 178 0.39 -7.44 18.64
N LEU A 179 1.68 -7.21 18.41
CA LEU A 179 2.22 -5.92 17.97
C LEU A 179 2.62 -5.99 16.50
N PHE A 180 1.99 -5.17 15.65
CA PHE A 180 2.34 -5.04 14.24
C PHE A 180 3.36 -3.93 14.02
N ILE A 181 4.43 -4.26 13.30
CA ILE A 181 5.60 -3.41 13.10
C ILE A 181 5.81 -3.23 11.60
N ARG A 182 5.77 -1.99 11.11
CA ARG A 182 6.05 -1.71 9.69
C ARG A 182 7.41 -2.28 9.29
N ARG A 183 7.46 -2.96 8.13
CA ARG A 183 8.68 -3.53 7.55
C ARG A 183 9.03 -2.84 6.24
N GLU A 184 9.71 -1.70 6.36
CA GLU A 184 10.33 -1.04 5.20
C GLU A 184 11.64 -1.72 4.80
N ASN A 185 12.07 -1.50 3.54
CA ASN A 185 13.35 -2.05 3.05
C ASN A 185 14.53 -1.44 3.83
N SER A 186 14.40 -0.18 4.22
CA SER A 186 15.30 0.51 5.14
C SER A 186 14.48 1.37 6.12
N PRO A 187 14.89 1.49 7.40
CA PRO A 187 14.28 2.47 8.31
C PRO A 187 14.36 3.90 7.78
N THR A 188 15.34 4.20 6.93
CA THR A 188 15.52 5.50 6.27
C THR A 188 15.06 5.48 4.81
N GLU A 189 14.15 4.59 4.43
CA GLU A 189 13.62 4.56 3.07
C GLU A 189 12.98 5.93 2.75
N LEU A 190 13.47 6.53 1.67
CA LEU A 190 13.05 7.85 1.22
C LEU A 190 12.04 7.69 0.09
N ILE A 191 11.04 8.55 0.09
CA ILE A 191 10.20 8.77 -1.09
C ILE A 191 10.92 9.82 -1.94
N SER A 192 11.48 9.39 -3.08
CA SER A 192 12.11 10.26 -4.07
C SER A 192 11.05 10.80 -5.05
N ASP A 193 11.40 11.85 -5.79
CA ASP A 193 10.57 12.45 -6.85
C ASP A 193 9.18 12.92 -6.41
N LEU A 194 9.12 13.55 -5.22
CA LEU A 194 7.91 14.16 -4.71
C LEU A 194 7.35 15.17 -5.71
N ARG A 195 6.16 14.88 -6.22
CA ARG A 195 5.39 15.78 -7.08
C ARG A 195 4.02 15.95 -6.47
N GLY A 196 3.73 17.17 -5.99
CA GLY A 196 2.49 17.46 -5.29
C GLY A 196 2.66 18.62 -4.34
N TYR A 197 1.74 18.72 -3.38
CA TYR A 197 1.76 19.74 -2.33
C TYR A 197 1.43 19.12 -0.96
N GLY A 198 1.63 17.81 -0.80
CA GLY A 198 1.28 17.06 0.40
C GLY A 198 2.08 17.45 1.65
N HIS A 199 3.24 18.10 1.51
CA HIS A 199 4.01 18.63 2.65
C HIS A 199 3.99 20.16 2.70
N THR A 200 4.23 20.81 1.56
CA THR A 200 4.23 22.27 1.46
C THR A 200 2.88 22.90 1.82
N PHE A 201 1.76 22.21 1.56
CA PHE A 201 0.44 22.69 1.98
C PHE A 201 0.24 22.64 3.50
N PRO A 202 0.39 21.49 4.21
CA PRO A 202 0.34 21.48 5.67
C PRO A 202 1.30 22.48 6.32
N GLU A 203 2.54 22.60 5.82
CA GLU A 203 3.52 23.58 6.34
C GLU A 203 3.06 25.04 6.21
N ALA A 204 2.33 25.37 5.13
CA ALA A 204 1.86 26.74 4.88
C ALA A 204 0.50 27.04 5.52
N TYR A 205 -0.32 26.03 5.77
CA TYR A 205 -1.71 26.18 6.26
C TYR A 205 -1.91 25.76 7.71
N THR A 206 -0.87 25.26 8.36
CA THR A 206 -0.90 24.92 9.79
C THR A 206 0.30 25.53 10.53
N THR A 207 0.15 25.74 11.83
CA THR A 207 1.21 26.32 12.67
C THR A 207 1.38 25.50 13.94
N TRP A 208 2.62 25.07 14.22
CA TRP A 208 2.98 24.49 15.51
C TRP A 208 2.87 25.53 16.64
N ASP A 209 2.21 25.14 17.74
CA ASP A 209 2.18 25.94 18.96
C ASP A 209 3.59 26.17 19.52
N SER A 210 3.76 27.27 20.28
CA SER A 210 5.08 27.66 20.80
C SER A 210 5.74 26.57 21.65
N GLU A 211 4.96 25.76 22.36
CA GLU A 211 5.46 24.70 23.25
C GLU A 211 5.99 23.47 22.49
N VAL A 212 5.54 23.27 21.26
CA VAL A 212 5.90 22.11 20.41
C VAL A 212 6.60 22.54 19.12
N ARG A 213 7.10 23.79 19.07
CA ARG A 213 7.83 24.32 17.92
C ARG A 213 9.08 23.47 17.65
N GLY A 214 9.34 23.20 16.38
CA GLY A 214 10.43 22.30 15.95
C GLY A 214 10.01 20.83 15.85
N SER A 215 8.73 20.53 16.06
CA SER A 215 8.17 19.21 15.75
C SER A 215 8.17 18.95 14.25
N CYS A 216 8.41 17.70 13.85
CA CYS A 216 8.28 17.25 12.47
C CYS A 216 7.08 16.34 12.24
N SER A 217 6.50 15.73 13.28
CA SER A 217 5.23 15.00 13.19
C SER A 217 4.53 14.94 14.55
N HIS A 218 3.22 14.70 14.53
CA HIS A 218 2.41 14.40 15.71
C HIS A 218 1.78 13.02 15.57
N GLN A 219 1.94 12.19 16.59
CA GLN A 219 1.44 10.83 16.63
C GLN A 219 0.35 10.72 17.69
N ARG A 220 -0.84 10.33 17.26
CA ARG A 220 -2.03 10.09 18.07
C ARG A 220 -2.14 8.61 18.40
N ILE A 221 -2.49 8.30 19.65
CA ILE A 221 -2.74 6.93 20.11
C ILE A 221 -4.13 6.87 20.70
N ILE A 222 -4.97 6.02 20.10
CA ILE A 222 -6.32 5.76 20.56
C ILE A 222 -6.48 4.28 20.92
N GLN A 223 -7.37 4.00 21.85
CA GLN A 223 -7.87 2.67 22.14
C GLN A 223 -9.32 2.56 21.71
N TYR A 224 -9.74 1.39 21.22
CA TYR A 224 -11.15 1.07 21.03
C TYR A 224 -11.39 -0.45 21.01
N GLU A 225 -12.65 -0.85 21.10
CA GLU A 225 -13.08 -2.23 20.97
C GLU A 225 -13.75 -2.48 19.61
N PHE A 226 -13.45 -3.61 18.99
CA PHE A 226 -14.06 -4.05 17.74
C PHE A 226 -14.22 -5.57 17.74
N GLY A 227 -15.47 -6.05 17.81
CA GLY A 227 -15.80 -7.48 17.81
C GLY A 227 -15.16 -8.26 18.97
N GLY A 228 -15.09 -7.66 20.15
CA GLY A 228 -14.50 -8.28 21.34
C GLY A 228 -12.97 -8.26 21.39
N LEU A 229 -12.31 -7.65 20.41
CA LEU A 229 -10.86 -7.40 20.42
C LEU A 229 -10.59 -5.93 20.80
N THR A 230 -9.62 -5.71 21.69
CA THR A 230 -9.16 -4.39 22.09
C THR A 230 -7.98 -3.95 21.21
N PHE A 231 -8.16 -2.84 20.50
CA PHE A 231 -7.18 -2.25 19.60
C PHE A 231 -6.53 -1.03 20.23
N LEU A 232 -5.20 -0.93 20.13
CA LEU A 232 -4.43 0.29 20.38
C LEU A 232 -3.80 0.75 19.06
N ILE A 233 -4.33 1.84 18.50
CA ILE A 233 -3.95 2.34 17.18
C ILE A 233 -3.11 3.61 17.30
N ARG A 234 -1.92 3.58 16.70
CA ARG A 234 -1.11 4.79 16.46
C ARG A 234 -1.33 5.33 15.05
N THR A 235 -1.62 6.62 14.93
CA THR A 235 -1.66 7.30 13.63
C THR A 235 -0.94 8.64 13.68
N GLU A 236 -0.38 9.06 12.56
CA GLU A 236 -0.04 10.46 12.37
C GLU A 236 -1.33 11.30 12.27
N THR A 237 -1.25 12.56 12.71
CA THR A 237 -2.36 13.52 12.61
C THR A 237 -1.85 14.82 12.03
N ASP A 238 -2.48 15.26 10.94
CA ASP A 238 -2.00 16.40 10.15
C ASP A 238 -2.28 17.75 10.82
N GLY A 239 -3.35 17.87 11.61
CA GLY A 239 -3.65 19.13 12.30
C GLY A 239 -4.86 19.07 13.24
N TYR A 240 -5.14 20.21 13.88
CA TYR A 240 -6.35 20.41 14.67
C TYR A 240 -6.98 21.79 14.49
N VAL A 241 -8.29 21.90 14.68
CA VAL A 241 -9.02 23.18 14.65
C VAL A 241 -9.16 23.70 16.07
N ARG A 242 -8.83 24.98 16.30
CA ARG A 242 -9.03 25.63 17.60
C ARG A 242 -10.50 25.91 17.83
N ASP A 243 -10.95 25.73 19.07
CA ASP A 243 -12.26 26.24 19.48
C ASP A 243 -12.24 27.78 19.45
N ALA A 244 -13.24 28.38 18.81
CA ALA A 244 -13.41 29.83 18.73
C ALA A 244 -13.56 30.51 20.12
N HIS A 245 -13.79 29.73 21.18
CA HIS A 245 -14.00 30.21 22.55
C HIS A 245 -12.73 30.22 23.43
N THR A 246 -11.60 29.69 22.95
CA THR A 246 -10.35 29.62 23.75
C THR A 246 -9.44 30.84 23.58
N GLU A 247 -9.83 31.83 22.76
CA GLU A 247 -9.07 33.07 22.57
C GLU A 247 -9.05 34.00 23.81
N ALA A 248 -9.77 33.67 24.88
CA ALA A 248 -9.98 34.57 26.03
C ALA A 248 -9.51 34.03 27.41
N ALA A 249 -8.52 33.13 27.47
CA ALA A 249 -7.84 32.84 28.74
C ALA A 249 -6.59 33.72 28.92
N PRO A 250 -6.42 34.42 30.06
CA PRO A 250 -5.31 35.35 30.24
C PRO A 250 -3.98 34.61 30.32
N LYS A 251 -2.99 35.08 29.55
CA LYS A 251 -1.59 34.64 29.62
C LYS A 251 -1.09 34.79 31.07
N MET A 252 -1.01 33.69 31.82
CA MET A 252 -0.23 33.67 33.06
C MET A 252 1.24 33.87 32.67
N LYS A 253 1.81 35.00 33.09
CA LYS A 253 3.25 35.23 33.05
C LYS A 253 3.92 34.20 33.94
N VAL A 254 4.52 33.16 33.34
CA VAL A 254 5.59 32.42 33.98
C VAL A 254 6.88 33.11 33.60
N THR A 255 7.43 33.87 34.53
CA THR A 255 8.83 34.30 34.52
C THR A 255 9.71 33.06 34.63
N SER A 256 10.38 32.67 33.54
CA SER A 256 11.63 31.93 33.65
C SER A 256 12.66 32.49 32.65
N THR A 257 13.79 32.88 33.23
CA THR A 257 14.98 33.42 32.60
C THR A 257 15.82 32.30 32.00
N ALA A 258 15.91 32.25 30.67
CA ALA A 258 17.10 31.86 29.90
C ALA A 258 16.81 32.09 28.42
N GLN A 259 17.42 33.10 27.80
CA GLN A 259 17.39 33.23 26.34
C GLN A 259 18.37 32.20 25.75
N PRO A 260 17.97 31.39 24.74
CA PRO A 260 18.93 30.62 23.96
C PRO A 260 19.78 31.59 23.11
N SER A 261 21.06 31.28 22.98
CA SER A 261 22.03 32.11 22.26
C SER A 261 21.76 32.11 20.75
N LEU A 262 22.17 33.20 20.10
CA LEU A 262 21.97 33.47 18.67
C LEU A 262 22.64 32.41 17.75
N ASP A 263 23.55 31.60 18.28
CA ASP A 263 24.22 30.52 17.53
C ASP A 263 23.34 29.29 17.29
N ASP A 264 22.32 29.03 18.13
CA ASP A 264 21.36 27.94 17.91
C ASP A 264 20.31 28.30 16.84
N SER A 265 20.09 29.60 16.62
CA SER A 265 19.15 30.09 15.60
C SER A 265 19.70 29.98 14.18
N LEU A 266 21.02 29.81 14.01
CA LEU A 266 21.67 29.77 12.69
C LEU A 266 21.79 28.35 12.10
N LYS A 267 21.56 27.30 12.91
CA LYS A 267 21.53 25.90 12.45
C LYS A 267 20.15 25.43 11.97
N MET A 268 19.10 26.23 12.17
CA MET A 268 17.71 25.92 11.80
C MET A 268 17.36 26.21 10.33
N MET A 269 18.30 26.73 9.51
CA MET A 269 18.01 27.14 8.12
C MET A 269 18.33 26.07 7.05
N THR A 270 18.39 24.79 7.41
CA THR A 270 18.53 23.72 6.40
C THR A 270 17.37 22.74 6.52
N VAL A 271 16.42 22.85 5.58
CA VAL A 271 15.36 21.87 5.34
C VAL A 271 16.05 20.61 4.78
N SER A 272 16.43 19.70 5.68
CA SER A 272 16.95 18.38 5.32
C SER A 272 16.67 17.43 6.49
N SER A 273 15.86 16.40 6.21
CA SER A 273 15.51 15.34 7.15
C SER A 273 16.79 14.68 7.70
N THR A 274 17.18 15.02 8.93
CA THR A 274 18.42 14.51 9.52
C THR A 274 18.19 13.13 10.17
N THR A 275 19.12 12.21 9.96
CA THR A 275 19.07 10.88 10.60
C THR A 275 19.60 10.95 12.03
N VAL A 276 19.00 10.14 12.91
CA VAL A 276 19.45 10.00 14.30
C VAL A 276 20.71 9.11 14.34
N SER A 277 21.69 9.45 15.18
CA SER A 277 22.87 8.60 15.40
C SER A 277 22.47 7.29 16.08
N GLN A 278 22.89 6.14 15.52
CA GLN A 278 22.59 4.82 16.06
C GLN A 278 23.17 4.67 17.49
N GLY A 279 22.31 4.30 18.46
CA GLY A 279 22.72 3.98 19.82
C GLY A 279 22.29 4.97 20.92
N GLU A 280 21.68 6.11 20.58
CA GLU A 280 21.14 7.04 21.58
C GLU A 280 19.81 6.55 22.17
N GLN A 281 19.60 6.75 23.47
CA GLN A 281 18.35 6.40 24.16
C GLN A 281 17.25 7.42 23.84
N LEU A 282 16.01 6.95 23.65
CA LEU A 282 14.84 7.82 23.47
C LEU A 282 14.67 8.77 24.65
N GLN A 283 14.59 10.08 24.39
CA GLN A 283 14.39 11.11 25.38
C GLN A 283 12.95 11.62 25.37
N LEU A 284 12.35 11.75 26.55
CA LEU A 284 11.01 12.31 26.71
C LEU A 284 11.08 13.70 27.33
N LYS A 285 10.32 14.64 26.77
CA LYS A 285 10.09 15.96 27.35
C LYS A 285 8.60 16.19 27.57
N ALA A 286 8.22 16.56 28.78
CA ALA A 286 6.84 16.90 29.10
C ALA A 286 6.49 18.29 28.52
N GLN A 287 5.98 18.33 27.29
CA GLN A 287 5.66 19.55 26.55
C GLN A 287 4.47 19.32 25.60
N GLY A 288 3.74 20.39 25.30
CA GLY A 288 2.52 20.35 24.50
C GLY A 288 1.27 20.12 25.32
N THR A 289 0.13 20.05 24.63
CA THR A 289 -1.19 19.95 25.25
C THR A 289 -2.04 18.87 24.60
N SER A 290 -2.82 18.18 25.44
CA SER A 290 -3.77 17.18 24.97
C SER A 290 -4.90 17.82 24.15
N VAL A 291 -4.79 17.71 22.83
CA VAL A 291 -5.85 18.12 21.90
C VAL A 291 -6.98 17.08 21.90
N ARG A 292 -8.25 17.52 21.89
CA ARG A 292 -9.39 16.61 21.94
C ARG A 292 -9.56 15.85 20.63
N GLN A 293 -10.14 14.65 20.70
CA GLN A 293 -10.34 13.80 19.52
C GLN A 293 -11.26 14.45 18.48
N ASP A 294 -12.23 15.26 18.88
CA ASP A 294 -13.17 15.94 17.99
C ASP A 294 -12.59 17.15 17.26
N GLN A 295 -11.37 17.57 17.60
CA GLN A 295 -10.71 18.73 17.00
C GLN A 295 -9.71 18.38 15.90
N ILE A 296 -9.29 17.12 15.79
CA ILE A 296 -8.24 16.71 14.86
C ILE A 296 -8.79 16.45 13.46
N PHE A 297 -7.93 16.60 12.45
CA PHE A 297 -8.26 16.28 11.07
C PHE A 297 -7.07 15.73 10.28
N ASP A 298 -7.38 15.00 9.20
CA ASP A 298 -6.43 14.56 8.17
C ASP A 298 -6.52 15.48 6.94
N ILE A 299 -5.43 15.60 6.19
CA ILE A 299 -5.30 16.44 5.00
C ILE A 299 -4.99 15.57 3.77
N LYS A 300 -5.63 15.89 2.64
CA LYS A 300 -5.19 15.45 1.32
C LYS A 300 -5.20 16.59 0.33
N THR A 301 -4.13 16.70 -0.47
CA THR A 301 -4.09 17.64 -1.59
C THR A 301 -4.40 16.94 -2.90
N ARG A 302 -5.19 17.57 -3.77
CA ARG A 302 -5.52 17.07 -5.12
C ARG A 302 -5.52 18.18 -6.14
N ALA A 303 -5.23 17.86 -7.40
CA ALA A 303 -5.40 18.83 -8.49
C ALA A 303 -6.90 19.06 -8.73
N ILE A 304 -7.31 20.30 -9.01
CA ILE A 304 -8.72 20.69 -9.17
C ILE A 304 -9.46 19.90 -10.27
N ASN A 305 -8.73 19.42 -11.28
CA ASN A 305 -9.26 18.63 -12.39
C ASN A 305 -9.32 17.11 -12.10
N ARG A 306 -9.02 16.69 -10.87
CA ARG A 306 -9.06 15.30 -10.42
C ARG A 306 -9.96 15.21 -9.19
N PRO A 307 -11.28 14.94 -9.36
CA PRO A 307 -12.16 14.78 -8.22
C PRO A 307 -11.68 13.63 -7.33
N PHE A 308 -11.78 13.82 -6.03
CA PHE A 308 -11.40 12.82 -5.04
C PHE A 308 -12.59 11.93 -4.69
N ASP A 309 -12.43 10.61 -4.76
CA ASP A 309 -13.42 9.68 -4.26
C ASP A 309 -13.25 9.52 -2.74
N MET A 310 -14.27 9.90 -1.98
CA MET A 310 -14.27 9.76 -0.52
C MET A 310 -14.08 8.30 -0.06
N ASN A 311 -14.49 7.31 -0.87
CA ASN A 311 -14.29 5.90 -0.53
C ASN A 311 -12.80 5.50 -0.47
N GLU A 312 -11.90 6.31 -1.03
CA GLU A 312 -10.45 6.12 -0.90
C GLU A 312 -9.94 6.42 0.53
N ILE A 313 -10.62 7.27 1.30
CA ILE A 313 -10.14 7.73 2.62
C ILE A 313 -11.03 7.32 3.80
N LEU A 314 -12.34 7.14 3.58
CA LEU A 314 -13.29 6.77 4.64
C LEU A 314 -12.86 5.52 5.44
N PRO A 315 -12.30 4.45 4.84
CA PRO A 315 -11.77 3.32 5.61
C PRO A 315 -10.65 3.70 6.59
N ARG A 316 -9.74 4.61 6.18
CA ARG A 316 -8.66 5.11 7.04
C ARG A 316 -9.21 5.99 8.16
N LEU A 317 -10.17 6.85 7.86
CA LEU A 317 -10.81 7.72 8.85
C LEU A 317 -11.62 6.92 9.87
N TRP A 318 -12.33 5.86 9.43
CA TRP A 318 -12.99 4.89 10.30
C TRP A 318 -11.97 4.20 11.21
N LEU A 319 -10.89 3.67 10.66
CA LEU A 319 -9.88 2.95 11.44
C LEU A 319 -9.20 3.84 12.49
N ASN A 320 -8.88 5.07 12.11
CA ASN A 320 -8.17 6.05 12.95
C ASN A 320 -9.11 6.87 13.83
N GLN A 321 -10.42 6.72 13.67
CA GLN A 321 -11.46 7.52 14.33
C GLN A 321 -11.20 9.03 14.22
N THR A 322 -10.79 9.48 13.02
CA THR A 322 -10.49 10.89 12.74
C THR A 322 -11.77 11.59 12.25
N PRO A 323 -12.32 12.57 13.00
CA PRO A 323 -13.64 13.14 12.71
C PRO A 323 -13.60 14.28 11.68
N GLY A 324 -12.46 14.95 11.54
CA GLY A 324 -12.25 16.01 10.55
C GLY A 324 -11.46 15.53 9.34
N PHE A 325 -11.81 16.03 8.16
CA PHE A 325 -11.04 15.77 6.94
C PHE A 325 -11.03 16.98 6.03
N LEU A 326 -9.87 17.28 5.46
CA LEU A 326 -9.67 18.38 4.53
C LEU A 326 -9.13 17.86 3.20
N ILE A 327 -9.88 18.10 2.12
CA ILE A 327 -9.36 17.93 0.75
C ILE A 327 -9.05 19.30 0.17
N ALA A 328 -7.77 19.59 -0.02
CA ALA A 328 -7.30 20.84 -0.60
C ALA A 328 -7.14 20.66 -2.12
N TYR A 329 -8.09 21.20 -2.88
CA TYR A 329 -7.98 21.24 -4.34
C TYR A 329 -7.05 22.38 -4.77
N ASN A 330 -6.12 22.10 -5.67
CA ASN A 330 -5.15 23.07 -6.17
C ASN A 330 -5.15 23.21 -7.70
N ASN A 331 -4.84 24.42 -8.15
CA ASN A 331 -4.53 24.73 -9.53
C ASN A 331 -3.08 25.22 -9.62
N PHE A 332 -2.14 24.29 -9.86
CA PHE A 332 -0.70 24.56 -9.88
C PHE A 332 -0.20 25.27 -8.60
N GLY A 333 -0.62 24.79 -7.43
CA GLY A 333 -0.15 25.30 -6.14
C GLY A 333 -0.92 26.49 -5.59
N LEU A 334 -1.93 26.98 -6.30
CA LEU A 334 -2.96 27.87 -5.75
C LEU A 334 -4.09 27.02 -5.21
N PHE A 335 -4.48 27.25 -3.97
CA PHE A 335 -5.59 26.57 -3.29
C PHE A 335 -6.72 27.55 -3.10
N ASP A 336 -7.93 27.14 -3.46
CA ASP A 336 -9.11 28.01 -3.33
C ASP A 336 -9.86 27.64 -2.06
N SER A 337 -9.72 28.49 -1.04
CA SER A 337 -10.52 28.46 0.20
C SER A 337 -10.67 27.06 0.83
N PRO A 338 -9.57 26.33 1.11
CA PRO A 338 -9.65 24.99 1.69
C PRO A 338 -10.26 25.05 3.10
N ASN A 339 -11.07 24.05 3.44
CA ASN A 339 -11.75 23.98 4.73
C ASN A 339 -11.82 22.54 5.25
N VAL A 340 -11.71 22.39 6.57
CA VAL A 340 -11.89 21.15 7.31
C VAL A 340 -13.38 20.82 7.38
N LYS A 341 -13.75 19.62 6.97
CA LYS A 341 -15.13 19.14 7.03
C LYS A 341 -15.27 18.09 8.14
N ASP A 342 -16.36 18.14 8.87
CA ASP A 342 -16.79 17.03 9.73
C ASP A 342 -17.28 15.89 8.83
N VAL A 343 -16.68 14.72 8.97
CA VAL A 343 -16.94 13.52 8.16
C VAL A 343 -17.48 12.36 8.98
N ARG A 344 -17.87 12.57 10.25
CA ARG A 344 -18.38 11.50 11.12
C ARG A 344 -19.59 10.78 10.54
N GLN A 345 -20.51 11.54 9.96
CA GLN A 345 -21.71 10.96 9.32
C GLN A 345 -21.37 10.16 8.06
N ASP A 346 -20.35 10.58 7.30
CA ASP A 346 -19.87 9.83 6.14
C ASP A 346 -19.19 8.53 6.56
N VAL A 347 -18.40 8.57 7.64
CA VAL A 347 -17.77 7.39 8.24
C VAL A 347 -18.81 6.39 8.77
N LEU A 348 -19.83 6.86 9.50
CA LEU A 348 -20.91 5.99 9.99
C LEU A 348 -21.72 5.36 8.85
N ARG A 349 -21.96 6.12 7.77
CA ARG A 349 -22.62 5.59 6.58
C ARG A 349 -21.75 4.54 5.89
N TRP A 350 -20.45 4.82 5.75
CA TRP A 350 -19.48 3.88 5.19
C TRP A 350 -19.41 2.58 6.01
N GLU A 351 -19.37 2.68 7.35
CA GLU A 351 -19.39 1.50 8.25
C GLU A 351 -20.61 0.62 7.99
N LYS A 352 -21.80 1.23 7.92
CA LYS A 352 -23.06 0.52 7.64
C LYS A 352 -23.05 -0.15 6.27
N ASP A 353 -22.65 0.59 5.23
CA ASP A 353 -22.63 0.12 3.84
C ASP A 353 -21.55 -0.96 3.61
N ASN A 354 -20.54 -1.04 4.48
CA ASN A 354 -19.44 -2.01 4.42
C ASN A 354 -19.49 -3.05 5.55
N SER A 355 -20.63 -3.24 6.21
CA SER A 355 -20.81 -4.24 7.29
C SER A 355 -20.26 -5.64 6.93
N GLY A 356 -20.57 -6.17 5.74
CA GLY A 356 -20.03 -7.47 5.31
C GLY A 356 -18.50 -7.51 5.14
N VAL A 357 -17.87 -6.38 4.82
CA VAL A 357 -16.40 -6.24 4.82
C VAL A 357 -15.88 -6.21 6.26
N LEU A 358 -16.56 -5.51 7.16
CA LEU A 358 -16.17 -5.39 8.57
C LEU A 358 -16.29 -6.71 9.33
N ALA A 359 -17.34 -7.51 9.07
CA ALA A 359 -17.45 -8.89 9.58
C ALA A 359 -16.27 -9.75 9.11
N ARG A 360 -15.84 -9.57 7.86
CA ARG A 360 -14.68 -10.28 7.32
C ARG A 360 -13.35 -9.79 7.89
N PHE A 361 -13.23 -8.49 8.08
CA PHE A 361 -12.07 -7.89 8.71
C PHE A 361 -11.93 -8.37 10.17
N HIS A 362 -13.03 -8.42 10.91
CA HIS A 362 -13.06 -9.00 12.25
C HIS A 362 -12.63 -10.47 12.25
N ALA A 363 -13.24 -11.32 11.42
CA ALA A 363 -12.86 -12.72 11.31
C ALA A 363 -11.37 -12.91 10.96
N LEU A 364 -10.82 -12.03 10.12
CA LEU A 364 -9.40 -12.02 9.77
C LEU A 364 -8.53 -11.67 10.98
N MET A 365 -8.89 -10.63 11.72
CA MET A 365 -8.16 -10.19 12.90
C MET A 365 -8.18 -11.27 13.99
N THR A 366 -9.34 -11.86 14.26
CA THR A 366 -9.49 -12.98 15.21
C THR A 366 -8.62 -14.16 14.80
N ARG A 367 -8.68 -14.58 13.52
CA ARG A 367 -7.85 -15.69 13.02
C ARG A 367 -6.36 -15.42 13.17
N ILE A 368 -5.91 -14.20 12.85
CA ILE A 368 -4.51 -13.80 13.00
C ILE A 368 -4.09 -13.87 14.46
N VAL A 369 -4.90 -13.32 15.38
CA VAL A 369 -4.61 -13.30 16.81
C VAL A 369 -4.54 -14.72 17.37
N ASP A 370 -5.52 -15.56 17.06
CA ASP A 370 -5.59 -16.95 17.53
C ASP A 370 -4.37 -17.74 17.06
N VAL A 371 -4.07 -17.70 15.76
CA VAL A 371 -2.91 -18.39 15.17
C VAL A 371 -1.60 -17.96 15.83
N LEU A 372 -1.41 -16.66 16.04
CA LEU A 372 -0.18 -16.14 16.63
C LEU A 372 -0.05 -16.56 18.10
N ARG A 373 -1.14 -16.49 18.88
CA ARG A 373 -1.17 -16.92 20.29
C ARG A 373 -0.94 -18.43 20.43
N GLU A 374 -1.52 -19.24 19.56
CA GLU A 374 -1.39 -20.70 19.59
C GLU A 374 -0.03 -21.19 19.07
N SER A 375 0.61 -20.44 18.17
CA SER A 375 1.88 -20.87 17.55
C SER A 375 3.06 -20.99 18.53
N GLY A 376 3.01 -20.25 19.65
CA GLY A 376 4.14 -20.09 20.57
C GLY A 376 5.30 -19.25 20.00
N GLU A 377 5.19 -18.76 18.76
CA GLU A 377 6.21 -17.94 18.10
C GLU A 377 6.11 -16.49 18.54
N LYS A 378 7.22 -15.91 18.98
CA LYS A 378 7.27 -14.51 19.43
C LYS A 378 7.51 -13.53 18.29
N HIS A 379 8.09 -13.99 17.18
CA HIS A 379 8.51 -13.18 16.07
C HIS A 379 8.02 -13.80 14.76
N CYS A 380 7.05 -13.14 14.14
CA CYS A 380 6.38 -13.61 12.93
C CYS A 380 6.41 -12.53 11.84
N GLU A 381 6.03 -12.90 10.64
CA GLU A 381 5.79 -11.99 9.52
C GLU A 381 4.39 -12.26 8.94
N ILE A 382 3.67 -11.19 8.64
CA ILE A 382 2.46 -11.22 7.84
C ILE A 382 2.77 -10.63 6.47
N SER A 383 2.38 -11.35 5.42
CA SER A 383 2.58 -10.89 4.04
C SER A 383 1.44 -11.29 3.12
N TRP A 384 1.24 -10.48 2.09
CA TRP A 384 0.32 -10.74 0.99
C TRP A 384 0.91 -10.19 -0.30
N ASP A 385 0.91 -10.97 -1.38
CA ASP A 385 1.49 -10.58 -2.67
C ASP A 385 0.52 -9.77 -3.56
N GLY A 386 -0.68 -9.48 -3.03
CA GLY A 386 -1.76 -8.80 -3.74
C GLY A 386 -2.73 -9.78 -4.41
N GLU A 387 -2.41 -11.07 -4.46
CA GLU A 387 -3.27 -12.13 -4.98
C GLU A 387 -3.31 -13.32 -4.00
N GLY A 388 -4.22 -14.28 -4.21
CA GLY A 388 -4.25 -15.48 -3.37
C GLY A 388 -4.45 -15.22 -1.86
N PRO A 389 -3.94 -16.12 -1.00
CA PRO A 389 -4.11 -16.03 0.45
C PRO A 389 -3.05 -15.13 1.11
N LEU A 390 -3.39 -14.59 2.28
CA LEU A 390 -2.46 -13.94 3.19
C LEU A 390 -1.64 -15.00 3.94
N CYS A 391 -0.35 -14.80 4.06
CA CYS A 391 0.58 -15.73 4.70
C CYS A 391 1.01 -15.21 6.08
N VAL A 392 0.89 -16.06 7.10
CA VAL A 392 1.49 -15.86 8.42
C VAL A 392 2.68 -16.81 8.51
N THR A 393 3.87 -16.30 8.74
CA THR A 393 5.11 -17.09 8.67
C THR A 393 6.04 -16.78 9.84
N LYS A 394 6.93 -17.72 10.18
CA LYS A 394 8.01 -17.41 11.13
C LYS A 394 8.93 -16.34 10.54
N GLN A 395 9.44 -15.45 11.38
CA GLN A 395 10.43 -14.48 10.91
C GLN A 395 11.77 -15.19 10.64
N ILE A 396 12.42 -14.90 9.51
CA ILE A 396 13.79 -15.34 9.23
C ILE A 396 14.75 -14.21 9.55
N GLY A 397 15.85 -14.52 10.23
CA GLY A 397 16.90 -13.56 10.61
C GLY A 397 16.77 -13.10 12.06
N GLU A 398 17.51 -12.04 12.41
CA GLU A 398 17.42 -11.45 13.74
C GLU A 398 16.05 -10.80 13.94
N GLY A 399 15.33 -11.23 14.97
CA GLY A 399 13.98 -10.74 15.25
C GLY A 399 13.98 -9.24 15.51
N ARG A 400 13.20 -8.47 14.73
CA ARG A 400 13.03 -7.04 15.01
C ARG A 400 12.17 -6.90 16.26
N ARG A 401 12.76 -6.32 17.31
CA ARG A 401 12.08 -6.04 18.58
C ARG A 401 11.23 -4.79 18.44
N ALA A 402 9.93 -4.90 18.74
CA ALA A 402 9.03 -3.75 18.84
C ALA A 402 9.42 -2.80 19.97
N LEU A 403 9.88 -3.37 21.10
CA LEU A 403 10.05 -2.71 22.39
C LEU A 403 11.35 -3.13 23.09
N PRO A 404 11.97 -2.24 23.88
CA PRO A 404 13.08 -2.56 24.76
C PRO A 404 12.66 -3.45 25.94
N ALA A 405 13.62 -4.16 26.53
CA ALA A 405 13.37 -5.14 27.59
C ALA A 405 12.65 -4.59 28.83
N ASP A 406 12.85 -3.31 29.17
CA ASP A 406 12.21 -2.67 30.33
C ASP A 406 10.70 -2.42 30.12
N LEU A 407 10.24 -2.39 28.87
CA LEU A 407 8.82 -2.31 28.51
C LEU A 407 8.18 -3.69 28.30
N VAL A 408 8.98 -4.71 27.98
CA VAL A 408 8.51 -6.10 27.83
C VAL A 408 8.40 -6.81 29.20
N CYS A 409 9.32 -6.53 30.11
CA CYS A 409 9.37 -7.11 31.46
C CYS A 409 9.44 -5.98 32.51
N PRO A 410 8.31 -5.34 32.88
CA PRO A 410 8.29 -4.27 33.89
C PRO A 410 8.84 -4.71 35.27
N GLY A 411 8.90 -6.03 35.52
CA GLY A 411 9.28 -6.62 36.79
C GLY A 411 10.78 -6.81 37.06
N VAL A 412 11.66 -6.80 36.06
CA VAL A 412 13.08 -7.18 36.28
C VAL A 412 13.93 -6.03 36.85
N HIS A 413 13.63 -4.77 36.49
CA HIS A 413 14.30 -3.62 37.11
C HIS A 413 13.76 -3.26 38.49
N ASN A 414 12.49 -3.58 38.79
CA ASN A 414 11.91 -3.36 40.11
C ASN A 414 12.23 -4.50 41.11
N ALA A 415 12.63 -5.68 40.66
CA ALA A 415 12.97 -6.81 41.54
C ALA A 415 14.31 -6.62 42.27
N LEU A 416 15.29 -5.90 41.68
CA LEU A 416 16.55 -5.58 42.36
C LEU A 416 16.42 -4.46 43.41
N ALA A 417 15.33 -3.69 43.37
CA ALA A 417 15.04 -2.62 44.33
C ALA A 417 14.06 -3.03 45.44
N ARG A 418 13.54 -4.26 45.42
CA ARG A 418 12.50 -4.75 46.35
C ARG A 418 12.90 -6.01 47.14
N MET A 419 14.17 -6.39 47.11
CA MET A 419 14.73 -7.37 48.07
C MET A 419 15.10 -6.68 49.39
N ASP A 420 14.16 -5.94 49.99
CA ASP A 420 14.22 -5.65 51.42
C ASP A 420 12.82 -5.30 51.92
N THR A 421 12.02 -6.33 52.21
CA THR A 421 11.19 -6.43 53.42
C THR A 421 10.27 -7.66 53.32
N ARG A 422 10.12 -8.28 54.48
CA ARG A 422 9.51 -9.58 54.76
C ARG A 422 8.03 -9.42 55.16
N LEU A 423 7.26 -10.49 54.92
CA LEU A 423 6.04 -10.94 55.64
C LEU A 423 4.76 -10.13 55.34
N ASN A 424 3.54 -10.66 55.17
CA ASN A 424 2.88 -11.90 55.60
C ASN A 424 1.73 -12.31 54.63
N PHE A 425 1.38 -13.60 54.67
CA PHE A 425 0.14 -14.20 54.15
C PHE A 425 -1.09 -13.75 54.95
N GLU A 426 -2.24 -13.53 54.29
CA GLU A 426 -3.58 -13.96 54.76
C GLU A 426 -4.53 -14.15 53.54
N GLU A 427 -5.51 -15.04 53.72
CA GLU A 427 -6.34 -15.71 52.73
C GLU A 427 -7.60 -14.93 52.27
N GLU A 428 -8.04 -15.29 51.06
CA GLU A 428 -9.35 -15.14 50.38
C GLU A 428 -10.61 -15.18 51.30
N PRO A 429 -11.75 -14.59 50.87
CA PRO A 429 -12.72 -15.40 50.10
C PRO A 429 -13.60 -14.68 49.06
N SER A 430 -13.64 -15.26 47.85
CA SER A 430 -14.81 -15.66 47.05
C SER A 430 -16.08 -14.79 47.03
N PHE A 431 -16.41 -14.21 45.87
CA PHE A 431 -17.76 -13.72 45.57
C PHE A 431 -18.39 -14.42 44.35
N LYS A 432 -19.60 -14.94 44.59
CA LYS A 432 -20.44 -15.69 43.66
C LYS A 432 -21.25 -14.76 42.76
N ILE A 433 -21.37 -15.15 41.49
CA ILE A 433 -22.18 -14.53 40.45
C ILE A 433 -23.68 -14.79 40.72
N GLN A 434 -24.49 -13.75 40.60
CA GLN A 434 -25.94 -13.81 40.75
C GLN A 434 -26.61 -13.19 39.50
N LEU A 435 -27.17 -14.04 38.64
CA LEU A 435 -28.00 -13.65 37.49
C LEU A 435 -29.40 -13.25 37.98
N PRO A 436 -29.98 -12.12 37.53
CA PRO A 436 -31.42 -11.88 37.60
C PRO A 436 -32.15 -12.26 36.30
N PRO A 437 -33.46 -12.54 36.38
CA PRO A 437 -34.19 -13.31 35.38
C PRO A 437 -35.05 -12.47 34.43
N SER A 438 -35.55 -13.17 33.41
CA SER A 438 -36.77 -12.93 32.64
C SER A 438 -36.76 -11.85 31.54
N SER A 439 -36.76 -12.37 30.33
CA SER A 439 -37.03 -11.75 29.04
C SER A 439 -38.48 -11.24 28.93
N PRO A 440 -38.73 -10.08 28.29
CA PRO A 440 -40.03 -9.78 27.72
C PRO A 440 -40.16 -10.48 26.36
N LYS A 441 -41.20 -11.31 26.23
CA LYS A 441 -41.65 -11.90 24.97
C LYS A 441 -42.13 -10.77 24.04
N TRP A 442 -41.51 -10.63 22.87
CA TRP A 442 -42.03 -9.81 21.78
C TRP A 442 -42.84 -10.68 20.83
N ASN A 443 -44.10 -10.30 20.66
CA ASN A 443 -45.06 -10.97 19.80
C ASN A 443 -44.68 -10.81 18.33
N ASN A 444 -44.71 -11.93 17.61
CA ASN A 444 -44.68 -12.01 16.16
C ASN A 444 -45.84 -11.23 15.56
N SER A 445 -45.54 -10.25 14.72
CA SER A 445 -46.47 -9.70 13.72
C SER A 445 -45.64 -9.23 12.53
N ALA A 446 -45.10 -10.20 11.79
CA ALA A 446 -44.58 -9.96 10.47
C ALA A 446 -45.78 -9.75 9.53
N GLU A 447 -45.92 -8.56 8.95
CA GLU A 447 -46.53 -8.45 7.62
C GLU A 447 -46.03 -7.21 6.86
N LYS A 448 -45.22 -7.54 5.84
CA LYS A 448 -45.09 -6.94 4.50
C LYS A 448 -44.32 -5.63 4.27
N LEU A 449 -43.53 -5.75 3.18
CA LEU A 449 -42.88 -4.75 2.32
C LEU A 449 -41.46 -4.34 2.80
N THR A 450 -40.35 -4.66 2.13
CA THR A 450 -40.10 -4.84 0.68
C THR A 450 -38.83 -5.67 0.43
N GLN A 451 -38.94 -6.69 -0.44
CA GLN A 451 -37.84 -7.47 -1.00
C GLN A 451 -37.07 -6.65 -2.06
N TYR A 452 -35.75 -6.53 -1.90
CA TYR A 452 -34.85 -6.44 -3.05
C TYR A 452 -34.47 -7.88 -3.46
N PRO A 453 -34.42 -8.21 -4.76
CA PRO A 453 -34.24 -9.59 -5.17
C PRO A 453 -32.82 -10.04 -4.83
N THR A 454 -32.71 -11.04 -3.95
CA THR A 454 -31.58 -11.97 -3.95
C THR A 454 -31.40 -12.47 -5.37
N VAL A 455 -30.30 -12.09 -6.03
CA VAL A 455 -29.88 -12.77 -7.26
C VAL A 455 -29.50 -14.18 -6.82
N PRO A 456 -30.26 -15.22 -7.18
CA PRO A 456 -29.88 -16.59 -6.83
C PRO A 456 -28.56 -16.87 -7.53
N VAL A 457 -27.61 -17.50 -6.82
CA VAL A 457 -26.56 -18.24 -7.51
C VAL A 457 -27.29 -19.23 -8.39
N PRO A 458 -27.18 -19.15 -9.73
CA PRO A 458 -27.93 -20.07 -10.59
C PRO A 458 -27.39 -21.47 -10.32
N SER A 459 -28.17 -22.28 -9.61
CA SER A 459 -27.97 -23.73 -9.51
C SER A 459 -28.34 -24.46 -10.81
N GLY A 460 -28.73 -23.69 -11.83
CA GLY A 460 -29.00 -24.16 -13.18
C GLY A 460 -27.76 -24.12 -14.07
N ARG A 461 -27.67 -25.11 -14.96
CA ARG A 461 -26.70 -25.18 -16.05
C ARG A 461 -26.84 -23.95 -16.96
N THR A 462 -25.73 -23.42 -17.48
CA THR A 462 -25.76 -22.32 -18.46
C THR A 462 -26.70 -22.65 -19.62
N VAL A 463 -27.78 -21.89 -19.76
CA VAL A 463 -28.75 -22.04 -20.85
C VAL A 463 -28.21 -21.30 -22.07
N VAL A 464 -27.87 -22.03 -23.12
CA VAL A 464 -27.44 -21.45 -24.40
C VAL A 464 -28.67 -21.13 -25.21
N THR A 465 -29.06 -19.86 -25.27
CA THR A 465 -30.02 -19.37 -26.27
C THR A 465 -29.30 -19.12 -27.58
N ALA A 466 -29.71 -19.82 -28.65
CA ALA A 466 -29.08 -19.70 -29.95
C ALA A 466 -29.22 -18.27 -30.51
N ALA A 467 -28.10 -17.56 -30.65
CA ALA A 467 -28.04 -16.30 -31.38
C ALA A 467 -28.05 -16.58 -32.88
N THR A 468 -28.79 -15.77 -33.65
CA THR A 468 -29.14 -16.05 -35.06
C THR A 468 -28.03 -15.74 -36.07
N LYS A 469 -26.88 -15.16 -35.66
CA LYS A 469 -25.81 -14.74 -36.57
C LYS A 469 -24.42 -15.09 -36.05
N LYS A 470 -23.67 -15.88 -36.82
CA LYS A 470 -22.24 -16.17 -36.59
C LYS A 470 -21.39 -15.05 -37.17
N LEU A 471 -20.61 -14.36 -36.32
CA LEU A 471 -19.63 -13.37 -36.77
C LEU A 471 -18.31 -14.06 -37.10
N THR A 472 -17.63 -13.61 -38.15
CA THR A 472 -16.29 -14.08 -38.49
C THR A 472 -15.25 -13.31 -37.67
N ASN A 473 -14.13 -13.95 -37.35
CA ASN A 473 -13.04 -13.30 -36.60
C ASN A 473 -12.51 -12.04 -37.31
N SER A 474 -12.65 -11.99 -38.65
CA SER A 474 -12.36 -10.82 -39.48
C SER A 474 -13.20 -9.57 -39.17
N THR A 475 -14.18 -9.65 -38.25
CA THR A 475 -15.04 -8.53 -37.84
C THR A 475 -14.83 -8.13 -36.37
N VAL A 476 -13.93 -8.83 -35.66
CA VAL A 476 -13.64 -8.58 -34.25
C VAL A 476 -12.61 -7.46 -34.14
N PHE A 477 -12.81 -6.58 -33.17
CA PHE A 477 -11.84 -5.57 -32.79
C PHE A 477 -11.60 -5.56 -31.28
N ASP A 478 -10.41 -5.14 -30.87
CA ASP A 478 -10.14 -4.74 -29.49
C ASP A 478 -10.11 -3.20 -29.45
N LEU A 479 -10.53 -2.61 -28.33
CA LEU A 479 -10.68 -1.17 -28.19
C LEU A 479 -9.99 -0.67 -26.95
N LYS A 480 -9.26 0.44 -27.09
CA LYS A 480 -8.66 1.16 -25.99
C LYS A 480 -8.90 2.65 -26.11
N THR A 481 -9.07 3.29 -24.96
CA THR A 481 -9.21 4.75 -24.86
C THR A 481 -7.99 5.34 -24.16
N ARG A 482 -7.63 6.57 -24.56
CA ARG A 482 -6.51 7.33 -24.00
C ARG A 482 -6.87 8.80 -23.87
N SER A 483 -6.22 9.52 -22.96
CA SER A 483 -6.32 10.98 -22.93
C SER A 483 -5.59 11.59 -24.14
N ILE A 484 -6.17 12.61 -24.76
CA ILE A 484 -5.58 13.37 -25.87
C ILE A 484 -4.18 13.92 -25.56
N LYS A 485 -3.89 14.16 -24.27
CA LYS A 485 -2.57 14.63 -23.78
C LYS A 485 -1.44 13.64 -24.07
N LYS A 486 -1.74 12.34 -24.17
CA LYS A 486 -0.75 11.28 -24.43
C LYS A 486 -0.45 11.06 -25.92
N LYS A 487 -1.27 11.63 -26.82
CA LYS A 487 -1.22 11.36 -28.27
C LYS A 487 0.15 11.59 -28.91
N ARG A 488 0.95 12.55 -28.42
CA ARG A 488 2.27 12.87 -28.99
C ARG A 488 3.34 11.80 -28.74
N TYR A 489 3.18 10.97 -27.71
CA TYR A 489 4.16 9.97 -27.28
C TYR A 489 3.50 8.61 -27.06
N ASP A 490 2.36 8.34 -27.70
CA ASP A 490 1.55 7.15 -27.39
C ASP A 490 2.14 5.87 -28.00
N THR A 491 2.63 4.97 -27.15
CA THR A 491 3.10 3.62 -27.47
C THR A 491 2.00 2.55 -27.34
N THR A 492 0.73 2.94 -27.13
CA THR A 492 -0.37 1.99 -26.89
C THR A 492 -0.49 0.95 -27.98
N VAL A 493 -0.30 1.33 -29.25
CA VAL A 493 -0.39 0.36 -30.36
C VAL A 493 0.71 -0.71 -30.23
N SER A 494 1.98 -0.31 -30.12
CA SER A 494 3.11 -1.25 -29.97
C SER A 494 2.95 -2.15 -28.74
N ASN A 495 2.50 -1.58 -27.62
CA ASN A 495 2.37 -2.31 -26.36
C ASN A 495 1.22 -3.33 -26.37
N GLN A 496 0.24 -3.17 -27.26
CA GLN A 496 -0.85 -4.14 -27.41
C GLN A 496 -0.54 -5.23 -28.45
N ILE A 497 0.46 -5.07 -29.32
CA ILE A 497 0.76 -6.04 -30.39
C ILE A 497 0.92 -7.47 -29.87
N PRO A 498 1.69 -7.78 -28.82
CA PRO A 498 1.85 -9.16 -28.35
C PRO A 498 0.51 -9.81 -27.97
N ARG A 499 -0.36 -9.06 -27.29
CA ARG A 499 -1.70 -9.52 -26.89
C ARG A 499 -2.62 -9.69 -28.09
N LEU A 500 -2.59 -8.76 -29.06
CA LEU A 500 -3.41 -8.82 -30.27
C LEU A 500 -2.98 -9.97 -31.18
N TRP A 501 -1.68 -10.26 -31.24
CA TRP A 501 -1.13 -11.42 -31.92
C TRP A 501 -1.60 -12.74 -31.29
N ILE A 502 -1.49 -12.92 -29.95
CA ILE A 502 -2.01 -14.13 -29.28
C ILE A 502 -3.50 -14.35 -29.55
N ARG A 503 -4.29 -13.26 -29.58
CA ARG A 503 -5.74 -13.31 -29.77
C ARG A 503 -6.17 -13.36 -31.24
N GLN A 504 -5.24 -13.17 -32.18
CA GLN A 504 -5.50 -13.07 -33.62
C GLN A 504 -6.62 -12.06 -33.94
N ILE A 505 -6.61 -10.90 -33.28
CA ILE A 505 -7.60 -9.84 -33.49
C ILE A 505 -7.12 -8.91 -34.62
N PRO A 506 -7.89 -8.74 -35.71
CA PRO A 506 -7.43 -8.00 -36.90
C PRO A 506 -7.53 -6.48 -36.77
N PHE A 507 -8.44 -5.96 -35.95
CA PHE A 507 -8.68 -4.53 -35.84
C PHE A 507 -8.44 -4.02 -34.41
N PHE A 508 -7.74 -2.89 -34.30
CA PHE A 508 -7.54 -2.19 -33.04
C PHE A 508 -8.11 -0.78 -33.13
N VAL A 509 -9.03 -0.46 -32.24
CA VAL A 509 -9.63 0.87 -32.12
C VAL A 509 -8.93 1.61 -31.00
N LEU A 510 -8.24 2.70 -31.33
CA LEU A 510 -7.63 3.60 -30.36
C LEU A 510 -8.36 4.95 -30.41
N ALA A 511 -9.02 5.30 -29.31
CA ALA A 511 -9.82 6.51 -29.20
C ALA A 511 -9.23 7.47 -28.17
N TYR A 512 -8.84 8.67 -28.60
CA TYR A 512 -8.42 9.72 -27.69
C TYR A 512 -9.60 10.55 -27.22
N HIS A 513 -9.62 10.88 -25.92
CA HIS A 513 -10.61 11.76 -25.32
C HIS A 513 -9.99 12.99 -24.69
N ASP A 514 -10.72 14.10 -24.74
CA ASP A 514 -10.49 15.26 -23.90
C ASP A 514 -11.55 15.26 -22.79
N CYS A 515 -11.16 14.86 -21.57
CA CYS A 515 -12.07 14.83 -20.41
C CYS A 515 -13.40 14.07 -20.64
N GLY A 516 -13.35 12.91 -21.32
CA GLY A 516 -14.54 12.09 -21.64
C GLY A 516 -15.24 12.46 -22.95
N LEU A 517 -14.89 13.59 -23.57
CA LEU A 517 -15.34 13.95 -24.91
C LEU A 517 -14.50 13.23 -25.97
N PHE A 518 -15.15 12.36 -26.74
CA PHE A 518 -14.54 11.68 -27.89
C PHE A 518 -14.90 12.42 -29.17
N ARG A 519 -13.89 12.90 -29.88
CA ARG A 519 -14.06 13.52 -31.20
C ARG A 519 -13.79 12.48 -32.27
N SER A 520 -14.58 12.46 -33.33
CA SER A 520 -14.46 11.47 -34.41
C SER A 520 -13.07 11.43 -35.03
N GLU A 521 -12.44 12.59 -35.20
CA GLU A 521 -11.08 12.79 -35.73
C GLU A 521 -9.98 12.26 -34.80
N GLU A 522 -10.33 11.95 -33.55
CA GLU A 522 -9.46 11.40 -32.52
C GLU A 522 -9.65 9.89 -32.30
N ILE A 523 -10.48 9.25 -33.12
CA ILE A 523 -10.71 7.80 -33.09
C ILE A 523 -10.06 7.17 -34.32
N THR A 524 -9.11 6.27 -34.09
CA THR A 524 -8.43 5.54 -35.16
C THR A 524 -8.82 4.08 -35.11
N VAL A 525 -9.31 3.55 -36.24
CA VAL A 525 -9.48 2.11 -36.45
C VAL A 525 -8.34 1.63 -37.34
N ARG A 526 -7.46 0.78 -36.81
CA ARG A 526 -6.29 0.28 -37.52
C ARG A 526 -6.42 -1.21 -37.78
N ASN A 527 -6.12 -1.64 -39.01
CA ASN A 527 -5.85 -3.04 -39.29
C ASN A 527 -4.46 -3.38 -38.76
N ILE A 528 -4.40 -4.24 -37.75
CA ILE A 528 -3.18 -4.57 -37.01
C ILE A 528 -2.49 -5.85 -37.53
N MET A 529 -3.09 -6.54 -38.51
CA MET A 529 -2.53 -7.77 -39.06
C MET A 529 -1.10 -7.61 -39.62
N PRO A 530 -0.75 -6.53 -40.35
CA PRO A 530 0.64 -6.33 -40.79
C PRO A 530 1.60 -6.10 -39.62
N ASP A 531 1.15 -5.39 -38.57
CA ASP A 531 1.95 -5.13 -37.38
C ASP A 531 2.18 -6.42 -36.56
N ASN A 532 1.17 -7.29 -36.46
CA ASN A 532 1.29 -8.61 -35.86
C ASN A 532 2.27 -9.51 -36.63
N ALA A 533 2.20 -9.54 -37.96
CA ALA A 533 3.09 -10.35 -38.79
C ALA A 533 4.54 -9.89 -38.69
N ARG A 534 4.76 -8.57 -38.65
CA ARG A 534 6.08 -7.99 -38.41
C ARG A 534 6.59 -8.32 -37.02
N TRP A 535 5.78 -8.13 -35.98
CA TRP A 535 6.17 -8.46 -34.61
C TRP A 535 6.52 -9.93 -34.43
N GLU A 536 5.76 -10.85 -35.04
CA GLU A 536 6.07 -12.28 -35.03
C GLU A 536 7.42 -12.58 -35.69
N SER A 537 7.70 -11.95 -36.83
CA SER A 537 9.00 -12.07 -37.50
C SER A 537 10.14 -11.53 -36.63
N ASP A 538 9.95 -10.36 -36.03
CA ASP A 538 10.95 -9.69 -35.18
C ASP A 538 11.20 -10.46 -33.87
N ASN A 539 10.20 -11.22 -33.37
CA ASN A 539 10.25 -11.94 -32.09
C ASN A 539 10.27 -13.48 -32.27
N MET A 540 10.63 -13.96 -33.46
CA MET A 540 10.57 -15.40 -33.80
C MET A 540 11.33 -16.29 -32.80
N VAL A 541 12.46 -15.82 -32.27
CA VAL A 541 13.24 -16.55 -31.26
C VAL A 541 12.44 -16.74 -29.97
N ASP A 542 11.78 -15.69 -29.49
CA ASP A 542 11.00 -15.76 -28.24
C ASP A 542 9.68 -16.49 -28.43
N VAL A 543 9.07 -16.39 -29.62
CA VAL A 543 7.92 -17.22 -30.01
C VAL A 543 8.31 -18.70 -29.97
N CYS A 544 9.48 -19.08 -30.51
CA CYS A 544 10.01 -20.44 -30.42
C CYS A 544 10.22 -20.89 -28.96
N LYS A 545 10.75 -20.02 -28.09
CA LYS A 545 10.89 -20.30 -26.65
C LYS A 545 9.53 -20.52 -25.99
N LEU A 546 8.54 -19.68 -26.30
CA LEU A 546 7.17 -19.81 -25.80
C LEU A 546 6.53 -21.13 -26.24
N ILE A 547 6.71 -21.53 -27.51
CA ILE A 547 6.26 -22.82 -28.03
C ILE A 547 6.92 -23.97 -27.24
N GLY A 548 8.23 -23.90 -27.02
CA GLY A 548 8.96 -24.88 -26.22
C GLY A 548 8.44 -24.98 -24.79
N LEU A 549 8.17 -23.83 -24.16
CA LEU A 549 7.61 -23.75 -22.81
C LEU A 549 6.22 -24.37 -22.72
N ILE A 550 5.30 -24.00 -23.63
CA ILE A 550 3.94 -24.55 -23.68
C ILE A 550 3.98 -26.07 -23.87
N LYS A 551 4.84 -26.57 -24.77
CA LYS A 551 5.05 -28.01 -24.97
C LYS A 551 5.55 -28.70 -23.70
N LYS A 552 6.51 -28.09 -22.98
CA LYS A 552 7.02 -28.62 -21.71
C LYS A 552 5.91 -28.71 -20.66
N ILE A 553 5.14 -27.64 -20.48
CA ILE A 553 4.00 -27.60 -19.54
C ILE A 553 2.98 -28.69 -19.91
N ALA A 554 2.62 -28.81 -21.19
CA ALA A 554 1.67 -29.80 -21.67
C ALA A 554 2.16 -31.23 -21.42
N ASN A 555 3.44 -31.51 -21.64
CA ASN A 555 4.02 -32.83 -21.41
C ASN A 555 4.02 -33.21 -19.93
N VAL A 556 4.43 -32.29 -19.04
CA VAL A 556 4.40 -32.52 -17.59
C VAL A 556 2.96 -32.73 -17.11
N THR A 557 2.02 -31.94 -17.61
CA THR A 557 0.59 -32.10 -17.29
C THR A 557 0.07 -33.47 -17.72
N LYS A 558 0.40 -33.94 -18.93
CA LYS A 558 -0.02 -35.27 -19.42
C LYS A 558 0.58 -36.42 -18.62
N ALA A 559 1.78 -36.26 -18.07
CA ALA A 559 2.47 -37.25 -17.26
C ALA A 559 2.01 -37.30 -15.79
N THR A 560 1.31 -36.27 -15.31
CA THR A 560 0.85 -36.16 -13.91
C THR A 560 -0.39 -37.04 -13.66
N PRO A 561 -0.45 -37.83 -12.56
CA PRO A 561 -1.56 -38.77 -12.27
C PRO A 561 -2.98 -38.18 -12.19
N GLY A 562 -3.16 -36.87 -12.11
CA GLY A 562 -4.48 -36.19 -12.19
C GLY A 562 -4.72 -35.38 -13.47
N ARG A 563 -3.73 -35.29 -14.38
CA ARG A 563 -3.69 -34.40 -15.56
C ARG A 563 -4.09 -32.94 -15.28
N LYS A 564 -3.89 -32.50 -14.03
CA LYS A 564 -4.20 -31.18 -13.51
C LYS A 564 -2.97 -30.68 -12.77
N LEU A 565 -2.56 -29.46 -13.11
CA LEU A 565 -1.44 -28.78 -12.48
C LEU A 565 -1.79 -27.31 -12.26
N GLU A 566 -1.21 -26.73 -11.24
CA GLU A 566 -1.06 -25.28 -11.10
C GLU A 566 0.24 -24.87 -11.81
N VAL A 567 0.18 -23.79 -12.60
CA VAL A 567 1.38 -23.16 -13.19
C VAL A 567 1.63 -21.87 -12.43
N ARG A 568 2.78 -21.77 -11.75
CA ARG A 568 3.14 -20.60 -10.93
C ARG A 568 4.50 -20.08 -11.34
N PHE A 569 4.61 -18.80 -11.67
CA PHE A 569 5.92 -18.16 -11.84
C PHE A 569 6.38 -17.56 -10.51
N ARG A 570 7.63 -17.82 -10.11
CA ARG A 570 8.28 -17.20 -8.95
C ARG A 570 9.52 -16.44 -9.42
N TYR A 571 9.55 -15.13 -9.16
CA TYR A 571 10.67 -14.28 -9.57
C TYR A 571 11.99 -14.78 -8.96
N GLY A 572 13.00 -15.03 -9.80
CA GLY A 572 14.29 -15.59 -9.40
C GLY A 572 14.36 -17.12 -9.24
N LEU A 573 13.21 -17.81 -9.18
CA LEU A 573 13.13 -19.27 -9.13
C LEU A 573 12.62 -19.88 -10.45
N GLY A 574 11.90 -19.09 -11.25
CA GLY A 574 11.39 -19.49 -12.55
C GLY A 574 9.95 -20.01 -12.53
N LEU A 575 9.57 -20.74 -13.57
CA LEU A 575 8.23 -21.30 -13.72
C LEU A 575 8.14 -22.67 -13.03
N GLU A 576 7.14 -22.82 -12.17
CA GLU A 576 6.87 -24.02 -11.39
C GLU A 576 5.55 -24.66 -11.81
N LEU A 577 5.55 -25.99 -11.79
CA LEU A 577 4.40 -26.83 -12.07
C LEU A 577 4.10 -27.65 -10.81
N ARG A 578 2.93 -27.45 -10.21
CA ARG A 578 2.56 -28.01 -8.92
C ARG A 578 1.30 -28.86 -9.04
N GLU A 579 1.18 -29.91 -8.23
CA GLU A 579 -0.06 -30.67 -8.14
C GLU A 579 -1.17 -29.81 -7.50
N GLN A 580 -2.39 -29.94 -8.02
CA GLN A 580 -3.54 -29.23 -7.43
C GLN A 580 -3.99 -29.94 -6.15
N VAL A 581 -4.33 -29.15 -5.14
CA VAL A 581 -4.90 -29.65 -3.87
C VAL A 581 -6.33 -30.21 -4.06
N GLU A 582 -6.76 -31.07 -3.15
CA GLU A 582 -8.14 -31.59 -3.14
C GLU A 582 -9.17 -30.44 -2.99
N GLY A 583 -10.35 -30.60 -3.61
CA GLY A 583 -11.44 -29.62 -3.55
C GLY A 583 -11.45 -28.56 -4.66
N VAL A 584 -10.47 -28.55 -5.57
CA VAL A 584 -10.50 -27.67 -6.77
C VAL A 584 -11.53 -28.19 -7.77
N ALA A 585 -12.54 -27.36 -8.07
CA ALA A 585 -13.58 -27.68 -9.03
C ALA A 585 -12.99 -28.00 -10.42
N SER A 586 -13.56 -28.99 -11.11
CA SER A 586 -13.14 -29.33 -12.48
C SER A 586 -13.46 -28.18 -13.44
N VAL A 587 -12.53 -27.91 -14.38
CA VAL A 587 -12.64 -26.84 -15.37
C VAL A 587 -13.89 -26.98 -16.26
N LEU A 588 -14.29 -28.21 -16.54
CA LEU A 588 -15.52 -28.54 -17.25
C LEU A 588 -16.39 -29.47 -16.40
N PRO A 589 -17.72 -29.36 -16.49
CA PRO A 589 -18.64 -30.39 -16.03
C PRO A 589 -18.27 -31.76 -16.62
N ILE A 590 -18.53 -32.83 -15.87
CA ILE A 590 -18.12 -34.21 -16.21
C ILE A 590 -18.58 -34.61 -17.60
N ASP A 591 -19.79 -34.23 -17.99
CA ASP A 591 -20.38 -34.61 -19.27
C ASP A 591 -19.81 -33.81 -20.46
N LEU A 592 -19.48 -32.52 -20.28
CA LEU A 592 -18.72 -31.74 -21.26
C LEU A 592 -17.29 -32.25 -21.41
N ALA A 593 -16.64 -32.62 -20.30
CA ALA A 593 -15.32 -33.25 -20.32
C ALA A 593 -15.35 -34.60 -21.06
N ALA A 594 -16.39 -35.42 -20.85
CA ALA A 594 -16.58 -36.69 -21.56
C ALA A 594 -16.84 -36.49 -23.06
N GLN A 595 -17.67 -35.50 -23.44
CA GLN A 595 -17.88 -35.14 -24.85
C GLN A 595 -16.58 -34.68 -25.51
N TRP A 596 -15.78 -33.88 -24.82
CA TRP A 596 -14.49 -33.40 -25.31
C TRP A 596 -13.49 -34.56 -25.47
N ALA A 597 -13.46 -35.50 -24.53
CA ALA A 597 -12.62 -36.69 -24.60
C ALA A 597 -13.02 -37.65 -25.75
N GLY A 598 -14.31 -37.72 -26.08
CA GLY A 598 -14.85 -38.55 -27.17
C GLY A 598 -14.59 -38.03 -28.59
N GLN A 599 -14.18 -36.76 -28.77
CA GLN A 599 -13.90 -36.19 -30.10
C GLN A 599 -12.56 -36.63 -30.72
N GLY A 600 -11.69 -37.32 -29.97
CA GLY A 600 -10.36 -37.77 -30.41
C GLY A 600 -10.32 -38.89 -31.47
N SER A 601 -11.47 -39.40 -31.93
CA SER A 601 -11.56 -40.46 -32.96
C SER A 601 -11.61 -39.93 -34.41
N ARG A 602 -11.42 -38.62 -34.66
CA ARG A 602 -11.33 -38.09 -36.03
C ARG A 602 -9.87 -37.92 -36.45
N THR A 603 -9.39 -38.93 -37.18
CA THR A 603 -8.24 -38.97 -38.11
C THR A 603 -7.42 -37.68 -38.23
N GLU A 604 -6.18 -37.74 -37.71
CA GLU A 604 -5.10 -36.81 -38.03
C GLU A 604 -4.82 -36.84 -39.54
N SER A 605 -5.18 -35.76 -40.23
CA SER A 605 -4.62 -35.44 -41.54
C SER A 605 -3.37 -34.58 -41.32
N SER A 606 -2.23 -35.17 -41.65
CA SER A 606 -0.88 -34.59 -41.70
C SER A 606 -0.82 -33.24 -42.41
N VAL A 607 -0.26 -32.22 -41.74
CA VAL A 607 0.35 -31.04 -42.38
C VAL A 607 1.78 -30.95 -41.89
N GLY A 608 2.72 -31.01 -42.83
CA GLY A 608 4.12 -31.36 -42.62
C GLY A 608 4.93 -30.38 -41.79
N LEU A 609 5.74 -30.92 -40.89
CA LEU A 609 6.91 -30.25 -40.33
C LEU A 609 8.05 -30.33 -41.36
N GLU A 610 8.48 -29.18 -41.87
CA GLU A 610 9.83 -29.07 -42.44
C GLU A 610 10.85 -29.20 -41.30
N LYS A 611 11.79 -30.13 -41.49
CA LYS A 611 12.90 -30.41 -40.59
C LYS A 611 13.98 -29.34 -40.78
N CYS A 612 14.37 -28.65 -39.71
CA CYS A 612 15.73 -28.11 -39.60
C CYS A 612 16.58 -29.15 -38.86
N SER A 613 17.47 -29.79 -39.61
CA SER A 613 18.40 -30.82 -39.14
C SER A 613 19.42 -30.25 -38.17
N ALA A 614 19.61 -30.93 -37.04
CA ALA A 614 20.78 -30.80 -36.19
C ALA A 614 21.99 -31.50 -36.87
N HIS A 615 23.19 -30.96 -36.65
CA HIS A 615 24.44 -31.70 -36.83
C HIS A 615 25.10 -31.93 -35.46
N GLU A 616 25.60 -33.17 -35.31
CA GLU A 616 26.24 -33.87 -34.18
C GLU A 616 27.40 -33.08 -33.52
N ALA A 617 27.47 -32.93 -32.20
CA ALA A 617 27.85 -33.85 -31.12
C ALA A 617 29.37 -34.04 -30.93
N ILE A 618 29.94 -33.40 -29.88
CA ILE A 618 31.11 -33.85 -29.08
C ILE A 618 30.97 -33.27 -27.66
N GLY A 619 31.19 -34.07 -26.61
CA GLY A 619 31.54 -33.60 -25.26
C GLY A 619 32.83 -34.31 -24.80
N PRO A 620 33.24 -34.29 -23.52
CA PRO A 620 33.14 -33.26 -22.46
C PRO A 620 34.55 -32.74 -22.06
N GLU A 621 34.68 -31.60 -21.34
CA GLU A 621 35.64 -31.37 -20.23
C GLU A 621 35.67 -29.90 -19.74
N HIS A 622 36.11 -29.75 -18.49
CA HIS A 622 36.19 -28.56 -17.63
C HIS A 622 37.01 -27.38 -18.20
N ASP A 623 36.52 -26.14 -18.03
CA ASP A 623 37.18 -25.11 -17.20
C ASP A 623 36.39 -23.79 -17.13
N SER A 624 36.48 -23.15 -15.97
CA SER A 624 36.02 -21.79 -15.64
C SER A 624 36.69 -20.71 -16.50
N VAL A 625 35.99 -19.65 -16.94
CA VAL A 625 36.11 -18.23 -16.48
C VAL A 625 35.04 -17.31 -17.13
N ASN A 626 34.44 -16.45 -16.30
CA ASN A 626 33.99 -15.05 -16.47
C ASN A 626 33.39 -14.49 -17.79
N ALA A 627 32.18 -13.95 -17.59
CA ALA A 627 31.68 -12.60 -17.91
C ALA A 627 31.75 -12.04 -19.33
N LEU A 628 30.60 -11.52 -19.78
CA LEU A 628 30.29 -10.18 -20.32
C LEU A 628 28.94 -10.30 -21.07
N ASP A 629 27.88 -9.76 -20.50
CA ASP A 629 27.20 -8.51 -20.93
C ASP A 629 26.61 -8.59 -22.34
N ASP A 630 25.27 -8.44 -22.43
CA ASP A 630 24.61 -7.46 -23.29
C ASP A 630 23.07 -7.54 -23.12
N ASP A 631 22.52 -6.42 -22.63
CA ASP A 631 21.31 -5.69 -23.03
C ASP A 631 19.92 -6.30 -22.74
N GLU A 632 19.20 -5.90 -21.69
CA GLU A 632 18.50 -4.60 -21.51
C GLU A 632 17.56 -4.28 -22.65
N TYR A 633 16.26 -4.62 -22.57
CA TYR A 633 15.15 -3.89 -23.18
C TYR A 633 13.83 -4.37 -22.55
N ASP A 634 13.26 -3.61 -21.59
CA ASP A 634 11.82 -3.65 -21.29
C ASP A 634 11.35 -2.22 -21.00
N TRP A 635 10.73 -1.60 -22.01
CA TRP A 635 10.26 -0.22 -22.00
C TRP A 635 8.79 -0.14 -21.57
N ASP A 636 8.48 0.91 -20.80
CA ASP A 636 7.15 1.48 -20.50
C ASP A 636 6.53 1.22 -19.11
N LYS A 637 7.22 1.69 -18.07
CA LYS A 637 6.55 2.40 -16.97
C LYS A 637 7.13 3.80 -16.80
N GLU A 638 6.77 4.74 -17.69
CA GLU A 638 6.76 6.15 -17.28
C GLU A 638 5.62 6.34 -16.27
N GLU A 639 5.98 6.22 -14.99
CA GLU A 639 5.13 6.61 -13.87
C GLU A 639 4.88 8.14 -13.95
N ASP A 640 3.62 8.52 -14.21
CA ASP A 640 3.19 9.92 -14.15
C ASP A 640 2.99 10.33 -12.69
N TYR A 641 4.08 10.77 -12.06
CA TYR A 641 4.14 11.19 -10.66
C TYR A 641 3.28 12.43 -10.34
N THR A 642 2.55 13.03 -11.27
CA THR A 642 1.68 14.20 -10.97
C THR A 642 0.33 13.84 -10.34
N ALA A 643 0.00 12.54 -10.26
CA ALA A 643 -1.25 12.02 -9.76
C ALA A 643 -1.03 11.28 -8.45
N CYS A 644 -1.38 11.90 -7.33
CA CYS A 644 -1.60 11.13 -6.14
C CYS A 644 -3.01 10.53 -6.22
N SER A 645 -3.14 9.36 -6.84
CA SER A 645 -4.25 8.42 -6.59
C SER A 645 -3.75 7.40 -5.56
N THR A 646 -4.65 6.86 -4.75
CA THR A 646 -4.34 5.72 -3.85
C THR A 646 -3.74 4.52 -4.60
N GLU A 647 -3.93 4.44 -5.92
CA GLU A 647 -3.44 3.38 -6.80
C GLU A 647 -1.95 3.48 -7.19
N SER A 648 -1.29 4.64 -7.05
CA SER A 648 0.12 4.80 -7.45
C SER A 648 1.00 5.61 -6.49
N CYS A 649 0.44 6.16 -5.41
CA CYS A 649 1.11 7.15 -4.56
C CYS A 649 1.33 6.60 -3.14
N ASN A 650 2.48 5.97 -2.89
CA ASN A 650 2.96 5.65 -1.52
C ASN A 650 3.27 6.90 -0.67
N TYR A 651 3.15 8.10 -1.24
CA TYR A 651 3.45 9.38 -0.61
C TYR A 651 2.52 9.75 0.55
N CYS A 652 1.32 9.19 0.56
CA CYS A 652 0.24 9.60 1.47
C CYS A 652 -0.08 8.56 2.57
N ASP A 653 0.65 7.44 2.59
CA ASP A 653 0.45 6.30 3.51
C ASP A 653 1.42 6.32 4.71
N ALA A 654 2.17 7.41 4.90
CA ALA A 654 2.94 7.68 6.12
C ALA A 654 2.03 7.73 7.35
#